data_AF-A0A4Y2FQ82-F1
#
_entry.id   AF-A0A4Y2FQ82-F1
#
_cell.length_a   1.000
_cell.length_b   1.000
_cell.length_c   1.000
_cell.angle_alpha   90.00
_cell.angle_beta   90.00
_cell.angle_gamma   90.00
#
_symmetry.space_group_name_H-M   'P 1'
#
loop_
_entity.id
_entity.type
_entity.pdbx_description
1 polymer ?
#
loop_
_entity_poly.entity_id
_entity_poly.type
_entity_poly.pdbx_seq_one_letter_code
_entity_poly.pdbx_strand_id
1 'polypeptide(L)'
;MATSLSDEEFNRMQMQLLELRTKNYTLGEKNVKIQTDLLQTNQLLEETKKELAKCQKIIARSKNAKDIEQLVQENESLQQKLQMQEDEFRLQNETLMKEVSSLVSESDKFQKELELAKTRTLVSSDLQNQNDKIKLEAENAALKKIIANYEASGTISGDNESGKGCRLELDLQLNTVLEEKRLLQENVKKVESEFREQLMKLQNENDKLTERLKKKQESFLILQEEKEKLYNENKTVVQNMQHSKDAEIQLLKEQAQNMQLELKKALQFNEQTGESGLEKDMDATVELDGDKATFDYSLNETRASLINIQEKIQSLNSQLSESENKVKTLEGLNEELSVKLRELEKALSDSEESLKEKTKLAEKRKKMMDDMKEHLIETTNKQTIEIENLTRKLAEEQEAFKNLFDKEKETEVKLVEARREADALKDEIEKLRSARCNADDKIRDLEEKMQSKIAEYEEMLKEKDEKHAQELEELKQKFGAEAQDLTIQLEVVKAEKTEFEEKVKALEQDIKDSVDDRKIQEKKGFSMVKDLKRQLQVERNRAEKLQERLQEVLNEQNRSVDEILQSSAGFEKPKGDASSISSWSYVSGGTAERENKDVTQQSDTSSGGHDSPNRISPTLLESETNNLLAKVAQLQQKNWVLEEKVNHLEMSNEALVDDVLKKTALIQFYCMEGRSDPHSSAAPDKLSIKRIVDFIKDRGDENLKEINRRMQRMLEETLTKNMHLQKDIETLSNEVSRLSKLAVSSPNENGVQSTVLLDNV
;
A
#
# COMPACT_ATOMS: atom_id res chain seq x y z
N MET A 1 27.10 -104.10 -5.95
CA MET A 1 27.65 -103.73 -7.26
C MET A 1 28.18 -102.32 -7.13
N ALA A 2 29.48 -102.09 -7.33
CA ALA A 2 30.06 -100.76 -7.34
C ALA A 2 30.27 -100.35 -8.80
N THR A 3 29.61 -99.27 -9.23
CA THR A 3 29.89 -98.64 -10.52
C THR A 3 31.18 -97.83 -10.38
N SER A 4 32.27 -98.31 -10.97
CA SER A 4 33.46 -97.49 -11.20
C SER A 4 33.09 -96.29 -12.07
N LEU A 5 33.50 -95.07 -11.67
CA LEU A 5 33.47 -93.92 -12.56
C LEU A 5 34.26 -94.24 -13.83
N SER A 6 33.87 -93.67 -14.97
CA SER A 6 34.72 -93.71 -16.15
C SER A 6 35.93 -92.78 -15.99
N ASP A 7 37.01 -93.05 -16.71
CA ASP A 7 38.17 -92.16 -16.73
C ASP A 7 37.81 -90.75 -17.24
N GLU A 8 36.80 -90.63 -18.12
CA GLU A 8 36.29 -89.32 -18.57
C GLU A 8 35.58 -88.55 -17.45
N GLU A 9 34.78 -89.23 -16.62
CA GLU A 9 34.12 -88.62 -15.46
C GLU A 9 35.15 -88.18 -14.40
N PHE A 10 36.16 -89.01 -14.15
CA PHE A 10 37.26 -88.68 -13.24
C PHE A 10 38.06 -87.46 -13.73
N ASN A 11 38.47 -87.45 -15.01
CA ASN A 11 39.18 -86.31 -15.61
C ASN A 11 38.32 -85.03 -15.60
N ARG A 12 37.02 -85.12 -15.91
CA ARG A 12 36.09 -83.97 -15.81
C ARG A 12 36.02 -83.42 -14.38
N MET A 13 35.91 -84.30 -13.39
CA MET A 13 35.87 -83.90 -11.98
C MET A 13 37.21 -83.28 -11.51
N GLN A 14 38.34 -83.81 -11.96
CA GLN A 14 39.66 -83.25 -11.70
C GLN A 14 39.83 -81.85 -12.31
N MET A 15 39.36 -81.64 -13.54
CA MET A 15 39.36 -80.33 -14.20
C MET A 15 38.49 -79.31 -13.45
N GLN A 16 37.27 -79.72 -13.05
CA GLN A 16 36.39 -78.88 -12.25
C GLN A 16 37.00 -78.50 -10.89
N LEU A 17 37.71 -79.43 -10.23
CA LEU A 17 38.43 -79.14 -8.98
C LEU A 17 39.56 -78.12 -9.19
N LEU A 18 40.27 -78.20 -10.32
CA LEU A 18 41.33 -77.25 -10.70
C LEU A 18 40.77 -75.86 -11.02
N GLU A 19 39.66 -75.78 -11.76
CA GLU A 19 38.91 -74.53 -12.00
C GLU A 19 38.43 -73.90 -10.69
N LEU A 20 37.84 -74.69 -9.79
CA LEU A 20 37.34 -74.22 -8.49
C LEU A 20 38.48 -73.72 -7.61
N ARG A 21 39.63 -74.41 -7.57
CA ARG A 21 40.83 -73.95 -6.88
C ARG A 21 41.37 -72.64 -7.47
N THR A 22 41.38 -72.50 -8.80
CA THR A 22 41.82 -71.28 -9.49
C THR A 22 40.86 -70.11 -9.24
N LYS A 23 39.55 -70.35 -9.25
CA LYS A 23 38.54 -69.37 -8.82
C LYS A 23 38.69 -68.98 -7.35
N ASN A 24 39.02 -69.92 -6.47
CA ASN A 24 39.21 -69.64 -5.05
C ASN A 24 40.43 -68.72 -4.82
N TYR A 25 41.58 -69.01 -5.43
CA TYR A 25 42.77 -68.12 -5.37
C TYR A 25 42.48 -66.71 -5.92
N THR A 26 41.89 -66.61 -7.11
CA THR A 26 41.58 -65.30 -7.73
C THR A 26 40.46 -64.53 -7.01
N LEU A 27 39.62 -65.18 -6.22
CA LEU A 27 38.72 -64.52 -5.27
C LEU A 27 39.45 -64.09 -3.99
N GLY A 28 40.40 -64.88 -3.49
CA GLY A 28 41.26 -64.52 -2.36
C GLY A 28 42.08 -63.26 -2.63
N GLU A 29 42.76 -63.18 -3.78
CA GLU A 29 43.50 -61.99 -4.23
C GLU A 29 42.61 -60.74 -4.30
N LYS A 30 41.40 -60.88 -4.87
CA LYS A 30 40.42 -59.79 -4.93
C LYS A 30 39.96 -59.36 -3.54
N ASN A 31 39.75 -60.30 -2.62
CA ASN A 31 39.32 -60.00 -1.26
C ASN A 31 40.42 -59.25 -0.48
N VAL A 32 41.68 -59.71 -0.57
CA VAL A 32 42.84 -59.00 0.01
C VAL A 32 42.97 -57.59 -0.58
N LYS A 33 42.76 -57.42 -1.89
CA LYS A 33 42.78 -56.09 -2.51
C LYS A 33 41.66 -55.19 -2.00
N ILE A 34 40.41 -55.66 -2.02
CA ILE A 34 39.24 -54.92 -1.50
C ILE A 34 39.45 -54.55 -0.02
N GLN A 35 39.99 -55.46 0.79
CA GLN A 35 40.30 -55.19 2.19
C GLN A 35 41.40 -54.12 2.36
N THR A 36 42.37 -54.07 1.46
CA THR A 36 43.41 -53.02 1.43
C THR A 36 42.83 -51.66 1.02
N ASP A 37 42.05 -51.63 -0.06
CA ASP A 37 41.38 -50.42 -0.57
C ASP A 37 40.38 -49.85 0.47
N LEU A 38 39.68 -50.73 1.21
CA LEU A 38 38.79 -50.39 2.32
C LEU A 38 39.56 -49.83 3.54
N LEU A 39 40.78 -50.30 3.79
CA LEU A 39 41.62 -49.77 4.88
C LEU A 39 42.13 -48.35 4.55
N GLN A 40 42.59 -48.12 3.31
CA GLN A 40 43.03 -46.81 2.83
C GLN A 40 41.88 -45.78 2.82
N THR A 41 40.70 -46.15 2.33
CA THR A 41 39.53 -45.25 2.33
C THR A 41 39.05 -44.89 3.74
N ASN A 42 39.12 -45.82 4.70
CA ASN A 42 38.85 -45.52 6.12
C ASN A 42 39.89 -44.57 6.75
N GLN A 43 41.17 -44.67 6.36
CA GLN A 43 42.20 -43.73 6.82
C GLN A 43 41.91 -42.30 6.31
N LEU A 44 41.63 -42.15 5.01
CA LEU A 44 41.24 -40.86 4.40
C LEU A 44 39.96 -40.28 5.00
N LEU A 45 38.99 -41.13 5.35
CA LEU A 45 37.76 -40.71 6.03
C LEU A 45 38.04 -40.15 7.43
N GLU A 46 38.97 -40.74 8.19
CA GLU A 46 39.36 -40.22 9.50
C GLU A 46 40.26 -38.97 9.41
N GLU A 47 41.06 -38.81 8.36
CA GLU A 47 41.81 -37.58 8.12
C GLU A 47 40.87 -36.41 7.77
N THR A 48 39.95 -36.60 6.82
CA THR A 48 38.96 -35.58 6.44
C THR A 48 38.02 -35.20 7.59
N LYS A 49 37.57 -36.15 8.44
CA LYS A 49 36.85 -35.84 9.69
C LYS A 49 37.67 -34.96 10.64
N LYS A 50 38.97 -35.25 10.81
CA LYS A 50 39.86 -34.44 11.68
C LYS A 50 40.06 -33.04 11.12
N GLU A 51 40.12 -32.88 9.79
CA GLU A 51 40.20 -31.56 9.16
C GLU A 51 38.90 -30.77 9.27
N LEU A 52 37.74 -31.39 9.02
CA LEU A 52 36.43 -30.80 9.27
C LEU A 52 36.33 -30.26 10.70
N ALA A 53 36.72 -31.06 11.70
CA ALA A 53 36.71 -30.68 13.11
C ALA A 53 37.73 -29.57 13.47
N LYS A 54 38.85 -29.45 12.74
CA LYS A 54 39.77 -28.30 12.86
C LYS A 54 39.11 -27.04 12.28
N CYS A 55 38.56 -27.11 11.07
CA CYS A 55 37.92 -25.99 10.38
C CYS A 55 36.72 -25.45 11.18
N GLN A 56 35.86 -26.32 11.70
CA GLN A 56 34.75 -25.92 12.60
C GLN A 56 35.26 -25.20 13.85
N LYS A 57 36.36 -25.68 14.48
CA LYS A 57 36.98 -25.01 15.64
C LYS A 57 37.65 -23.69 15.29
N ILE A 58 38.14 -23.51 14.06
CA ILE A 58 38.68 -22.23 13.57
C ILE A 58 37.54 -21.24 13.33
N ILE A 59 36.46 -21.65 12.65
CA ILE A 59 35.27 -20.83 12.41
C ILE A 59 34.65 -20.37 13.73
N ALA A 60 34.40 -21.28 14.67
CA ALA A 60 33.83 -20.97 16.00
C ALA A 60 34.77 -20.16 16.93
N ARG A 61 36.05 -20.02 16.57
CA ARG A 61 37.02 -19.16 17.27
C ARG A 61 37.35 -17.87 16.50
N SER A 62 36.89 -17.74 15.25
CA SER A 62 37.12 -16.54 14.46
C SER A 62 36.41 -15.36 15.13
N LYS A 63 37.10 -14.23 15.27
CA LYS A 63 36.46 -12.99 15.74
C LYS A 63 35.30 -12.62 14.83
N ASN A 64 35.51 -12.73 13.52
CA ASN A 64 34.56 -12.45 12.46
C ASN A 64 33.17 -13.07 12.71
N ALA A 65 33.07 -14.29 13.26
CA ALA A 65 31.77 -14.90 13.58
C ALA A 65 31.00 -14.10 14.65
N LYS A 66 31.67 -13.67 15.72
CA LYS A 66 31.09 -12.83 16.78
C LYS A 66 30.92 -11.37 16.37
N ASP A 67 31.86 -10.86 15.58
CA ASP A 67 31.79 -9.49 15.07
C ASP A 67 30.62 -9.36 14.08
N ILE A 68 30.33 -10.39 13.27
CA ILE A 68 29.12 -10.49 12.43
C ILE A 68 27.86 -10.60 13.29
N GLU A 69 27.83 -11.47 14.31
CA GLU A 69 26.69 -11.61 15.23
C GLU A 69 26.36 -10.28 15.93
N GLN A 70 27.39 -9.54 16.39
CA GLN A 70 27.24 -8.21 16.99
C GLN A 70 26.83 -7.14 15.96
N LEU A 71 27.34 -7.19 14.73
CA LEU A 71 26.93 -6.29 13.65
C LEU A 71 25.48 -6.54 13.20
N VAL A 72 24.99 -7.78 13.25
CA VAL A 72 23.58 -8.10 13.01
C VAL A 72 22.71 -7.49 14.11
N GLN A 73 23.07 -7.67 15.39
CA GLN A 73 22.35 -7.06 16.51
C GLN A 73 22.37 -5.52 16.49
N GLU A 74 23.49 -4.89 16.10
CA GLU A 74 23.50 -3.42 15.90
C GLU A 74 22.58 -3.01 14.75
N ASN A 75 22.57 -3.76 13.65
CA ASN A 75 21.74 -3.47 12.48
C ASN A 75 20.24 -3.62 12.77
N GLU A 76 19.84 -4.67 13.50
CA GLU A 76 18.46 -4.86 13.99
C GLU A 76 18.04 -3.71 14.93
N SER A 77 18.91 -3.30 15.86
CA SER A 77 18.64 -2.16 16.74
C SER A 77 18.54 -0.83 15.99
N LEU A 78 19.31 -0.65 14.91
CA LEU A 78 19.23 0.53 14.05
C LEU A 78 17.97 0.52 13.18
N GLN A 79 17.54 -0.63 12.66
CA GLN A 79 16.28 -0.77 11.93
C GLN A 79 15.06 -0.49 12.82
N GLN A 80 15.06 -0.97 14.07
CA GLN A 80 13.99 -0.66 15.02
C GLN A 80 13.92 0.84 15.34
N LYS A 81 15.07 1.52 15.49
CA LYS A 81 15.12 2.98 15.70
C LYS A 81 14.67 3.77 14.48
N LEU A 82 15.05 3.33 13.27
CA LEU A 82 14.59 3.96 12.03
C LEU A 82 13.08 3.83 11.89
N GLN A 83 12.51 2.63 12.11
CA GLN A 83 11.07 2.40 12.10
C GLN A 83 10.34 3.32 13.11
N MET A 84 10.86 3.43 14.34
CA MET A 84 10.31 4.35 15.35
C MET A 84 10.37 5.83 14.90
N GLN A 85 11.44 6.27 14.26
CA GLN A 85 11.56 7.64 13.73
C GLN A 85 10.64 7.88 12.52
N GLU A 86 10.46 6.87 11.65
CA GLU A 86 9.51 6.93 10.54
C GLU A 86 8.05 6.99 11.04
N ASP A 87 7.70 6.21 12.07
CA ASP A 87 6.38 6.25 12.70
C ASP A 87 6.13 7.55 13.47
N GLU A 88 7.14 8.10 14.17
CA GLU A 88 7.07 9.40 14.84
C GLU A 88 6.91 10.55 13.84
N PHE A 89 7.70 10.57 12.76
CA PHE A 89 7.57 11.55 11.67
C PHE A 89 6.21 11.44 10.97
N ARG A 90 5.70 10.21 10.76
CA ARG A 90 4.38 9.97 10.18
C ARG A 90 3.27 10.50 11.08
N LEU A 91 3.35 10.28 12.39
CA LEU A 91 2.41 10.82 13.38
C LEU A 91 2.47 12.35 13.45
N GLN A 92 3.68 12.93 13.39
CA GLN A 92 3.88 14.38 13.35
C GLN A 92 3.23 15.00 12.09
N ASN A 93 3.45 14.38 10.92
CA ASN A 93 2.88 14.84 9.66
C ASN A 93 1.33 14.67 9.63
N GLU A 94 0.81 13.56 10.15
CA GLU A 94 -0.64 13.36 10.31
C GLU A 94 -1.27 14.40 11.26
N THR A 95 -0.56 14.77 12.33
CA THR A 95 -0.99 15.82 13.27
C THR A 95 -0.98 17.20 12.61
N LEU A 96 0.11 17.56 11.91
CA LEU A 96 0.21 18.81 11.16
C LEU A 96 -0.89 18.94 10.08
N MET A 97 -1.20 17.86 9.35
CA MET A 97 -2.27 17.85 8.36
C MET A 97 -3.66 18.05 8.97
N LYS A 98 -3.90 17.55 10.19
CA LYS A 98 -5.12 17.81 10.97
C LYS A 98 -5.20 19.25 11.45
N GLU A 99 -4.09 19.81 11.97
CA GLU A 99 -4.02 21.20 12.39
C GLU A 99 -4.24 22.16 11.23
N VAL A 100 -3.58 21.95 10.08
CA VAL A 100 -3.81 22.71 8.84
C VAL A 100 -5.26 22.60 8.39
N SER A 101 -5.85 21.40 8.41
CA SER A 101 -7.26 21.20 8.03
C SER A 101 -8.23 21.90 8.99
N SER A 102 -7.90 21.97 10.29
CA SER A 102 -8.67 22.73 11.29
C SER A 102 -8.55 24.24 11.06
N LEU A 103 -7.33 24.75 10.85
CA LEU A 103 -7.07 26.17 10.58
C LEU A 103 -7.71 26.65 9.27
N VAL A 104 -7.69 25.82 8.21
CA VAL A 104 -8.44 26.08 6.98
C VAL A 104 -9.93 26.12 7.27
N SER A 105 -10.47 25.12 7.98
CA SER A 105 -11.90 25.08 8.36
C SER A 105 -12.35 26.25 9.25
N GLU A 106 -11.43 26.84 10.02
CA GLU A 106 -11.66 27.99 10.90
C GLU A 106 -11.52 29.32 10.14
N SER A 107 -10.53 29.44 9.25
CA SER A 107 -10.43 30.53 8.27
C SER A 107 -11.66 30.59 7.37
N ASP A 108 -12.18 29.45 6.93
CA ASP A 108 -13.42 29.33 6.15
C ASP A 108 -14.65 29.82 6.91
N LYS A 109 -14.71 29.59 8.23
CA LYS A 109 -15.77 30.13 9.10
C LYS A 109 -15.63 31.63 9.24
N PHE A 110 -14.45 32.13 9.61
CA PHE A 110 -14.22 33.56 9.75
C PHE A 110 -14.42 34.32 8.44
N GLN A 111 -14.09 33.75 7.28
CA GLN A 111 -14.36 34.36 5.98
C GLN A 111 -15.87 34.40 5.68
N LYS A 112 -16.64 33.35 6.01
CA LYS A 112 -18.11 33.35 5.90
C LYS A 112 -18.75 34.33 6.90
N GLU A 113 -18.26 34.40 8.13
CA GLU A 113 -18.71 35.37 9.14
C GLU A 113 -18.36 36.81 8.75
N LEU A 114 -17.22 37.03 8.10
CA LEU A 114 -16.79 38.34 7.61
C LEU A 114 -17.58 38.79 6.37
N GLU A 115 -17.98 37.87 5.47
CA GLU A 115 -18.94 38.19 4.40
C GLU A 115 -20.38 38.39 4.93
N LEU A 116 -20.80 37.64 5.95
CA LEU A 116 -22.08 37.87 6.66
C LEU A 116 -22.06 39.20 7.44
N ALA A 117 -20.91 39.59 8.00
CA ALA A 117 -20.71 40.88 8.64
C ALA A 117 -20.66 42.02 7.62
N LYS A 118 -19.97 41.86 6.48
CA LYS A 118 -19.99 42.82 5.37
C LYS A 118 -21.39 43.02 4.82
N THR A 119 -22.13 41.95 4.52
CA THR A 119 -23.50 42.05 4.00
C THR A 119 -24.47 42.67 5.01
N ARG A 120 -24.36 42.32 6.31
CA ARG A 120 -25.07 43.07 7.38
C ARG A 120 -24.64 44.53 7.46
N THR A 121 -23.36 44.84 7.32
CA THR A 121 -22.83 46.21 7.43
C THR A 121 -23.21 47.03 6.20
N LEU A 122 -23.28 46.45 5.00
CA LEU A 122 -23.78 47.10 3.79
C LEU A 122 -25.28 47.38 3.91
N VAL A 123 -26.10 46.35 4.22
CA VAL A 123 -27.55 46.54 4.41
C VAL A 123 -27.85 47.54 5.55
N SER A 124 -27.11 47.47 6.66
CA SER A 124 -27.24 48.43 7.75
C SER A 124 -26.70 49.81 7.37
N SER A 125 -25.61 49.90 6.60
CA SER A 125 -25.03 51.17 6.14
C SER A 125 -25.93 51.85 5.13
N ASP A 126 -26.56 51.13 4.21
CA ASP A 126 -27.45 51.72 3.22
C ASP A 126 -28.77 52.16 3.87
N LEU A 127 -29.33 51.36 4.79
CA LEU A 127 -30.47 51.80 5.60
C LEU A 127 -30.13 52.96 6.54
N GLN A 128 -28.94 52.96 7.15
CA GLN A 128 -28.48 54.03 8.03
C GLN A 128 -28.22 55.30 7.21
N ASN A 129 -27.48 55.24 6.10
CA ASN A 129 -27.22 56.35 5.18
C ASN A 129 -28.50 56.87 4.54
N GLN A 130 -29.50 56.03 4.24
CA GLN A 130 -30.78 56.48 3.70
C GLN A 130 -31.62 57.18 4.78
N ASN A 131 -31.68 56.64 6.00
CA ASN A 131 -32.34 57.31 7.13
C ASN A 131 -31.61 58.59 7.56
N ASP A 132 -30.28 58.58 7.65
CA ASP A 132 -29.48 59.76 7.97
C ASP A 132 -29.45 60.75 6.80
N LYS A 133 -29.60 60.35 5.53
CA LYS A 133 -29.87 61.28 4.42
C LYS A 133 -31.24 61.93 4.55
N ILE A 134 -32.31 61.17 4.82
CA ILE A 134 -33.66 61.72 5.03
C ILE A 134 -33.66 62.66 6.23
N LYS A 135 -32.99 62.28 7.32
CA LYS A 135 -32.80 63.08 8.52
C LYS A 135 -31.94 64.31 8.27
N LEU A 136 -30.86 64.22 7.50
CA LEU A 136 -30.03 65.36 7.08
C LEU A 136 -30.75 66.25 6.06
N GLU A 137 -31.68 65.74 5.25
CA GLU A 137 -32.51 66.57 4.37
C GLU A 137 -33.60 67.30 5.19
N ALA A 138 -34.22 66.62 6.16
CA ALA A 138 -35.12 67.25 7.13
C ALA A 138 -34.40 68.24 8.05
N GLU A 139 -33.18 67.93 8.47
CA GLU A 139 -32.31 68.78 9.30
C GLU A 139 -31.68 69.89 8.48
N ASN A 140 -31.41 69.73 7.18
CA ASN A 140 -31.05 70.84 6.28
C ASN A 140 -32.28 71.70 5.93
N ALA A 141 -33.49 71.16 5.89
CA ALA A 141 -34.71 71.97 5.78
C ALA A 141 -34.96 72.76 7.08
N ALA A 142 -34.78 72.12 8.23
CA ALA A 142 -34.81 72.78 9.54
C ALA A 142 -33.68 73.80 9.69
N LEU A 143 -32.46 73.50 9.27
CA LEU A 143 -31.30 74.40 9.32
C LEU A 143 -31.41 75.53 8.30
N LYS A 144 -31.97 75.34 7.10
CA LYS A 144 -32.33 76.46 6.21
C LYS A 144 -33.38 77.37 6.86
N LYS A 145 -34.34 76.79 7.60
CA LYS A 145 -35.35 77.53 8.37
C LYS A 145 -34.79 78.19 9.64
N ILE A 146 -33.76 77.61 10.26
CA ILE A 146 -33.05 78.16 11.42
C ILE A 146 -32.03 79.21 10.98
N ILE A 147 -31.33 79.04 9.85
CA ILE A 147 -30.44 80.03 9.23
C ILE A 147 -31.25 81.24 8.78
N ALA A 148 -32.42 81.04 8.16
CA ALA A 148 -33.37 82.15 7.90
C ALA A 148 -33.85 82.86 9.18
N ASN A 149 -33.76 82.22 10.35
CA ASN A 149 -33.99 82.84 11.66
C ASN A 149 -32.71 83.35 12.36
N TYR A 150 -31.51 82.89 11.96
CA TYR A 150 -30.21 83.23 12.55
C TYR A 150 -29.50 84.37 11.80
N GLU A 151 -29.76 84.51 10.50
CA GLU A 151 -29.59 85.78 9.77
C GLU A 151 -30.51 86.88 10.34
N ALA A 152 -31.53 86.50 11.12
CA ALA A 152 -32.35 87.39 11.96
C ALA A 152 -32.00 87.37 13.47
N SER A 153 -31.07 86.53 13.94
CA SER A 153 -30.61 86.47 15.34
C SER A 153 -29.25 85.78 15.48
N GLY A 154 -28.17 86.55 15.68
CA GLY A 154 -26.80 86.03 15.62
C GLY A 154 -26.19 85.55 16.94
N THR A 155 -25.11 84.77 16.79
CA THR A 155 -24.02 84.53 17.77
C THR A 155 -24.32 83.64 18.99
N ILE A 156 -23.58 82.53 19.13
CA ILE A 156 -22.83 82.14 20.36
C ILE A 156 -21.94 80.91 20.07
N SER A 157 -20.78 80.85 20.73
CA SER A 157 -19.79 79.76 20.63
C SER A 157 -20.05 78.64 21.64
N GLY A 158 -19.48 77.44 21.43
CA GLY A 158 -19.48 76.37 22.44
C GLY A 158 -18.49 75.24 22.16
N ASP A 159 -17.50 75.07 23.04
CA ASP A 159 -16.58 73.93 23.07
C ASP A 159 -17.28 72.63 23.51
N ASN A 160 -16.70 71.47 23.17
CA ASN A 160 -17.17 70.16 23.65
C ASN A 160 -16.00 69.23 24.03
N GLU A 161 -15.94 68.79 25.29
CA GLU A 161 -14.85 67.94 25.82
C GLU A 161 -14.97 66.43 25.53
N SER A 162 -15.95 66.00 24.72
CA SER A 162 -16.30 64.59 24.52
C SER A 162 -15.19 63.72 23.89
N GLY A 163 -14.23 64.31 23.17
CA GLY A 163 -13.21 63.57 22.41
C GLY A 163 -12.12 62.85 23.22
N LYS A 164 -12.05 63.04 24.55
CA LYS A 164 -10.96 62.48 25.38
C LYS A 164 -11.11 60.98 25.68
N GLY A 165 -12.34 60.45 25.76
CA GLY A 165 -12.62 59.06 26.12
C GLY A 165 -12.14 58.06 25.06
N CYS A 166 -12.70 58.17 23.84
CA CYS A 166 -12.42 57.25 22.73
C CYS A 166 -10.93 57.15 22.37
N ARG A 167 -10.14 58.21 22.63
CA ARG A 167 -8.70 58.20 22.37
C ARG A 167 -7.93 57.27 23.32
N LEU A 168 -8.24 57.28 24.62
CA LEU A 168 -7.60 56.39 25.59
C LEU A 168 -7.89 54.91 25.29
N GLU A 169 -9.12 54.62 24.85
CA GLU A 169 -9.55 53.27 24.50
C GLU A 169 -8.84 52.75 23.24
N LEU A 170 -8.70 53.61 22.22
CA LEU A 170 -7.95 53.29 20.99
C LEU A 170 -6.45 53.09 21.28
N ASP A 171 -5.86 53.96 22.11
CA ASP A 171 -4.47 53.84 22.53
C ASP A 171 -4.24 52.55 23.35
N LEU A 172 -5.21 52.12 24.18
CA LEU A 172 -5.13 50.85 24.92
C LEU A 172 -5.19 49.63 23.98
N GLN A 173 -6.16 49.60 23.06
CA GLN A 173 -6.29 48.52 22.07
C GLN A 173 -5.03 48.39 21.19
N LEU A 174 -4.46 49.52 20.75
CA LEU A 174 -3.22 49.54 19.98
C LEU A 174 -2.03 48.94 20.77
N ASN A 175 -1.90 49.25 22.06
CA ASN A 175 -0.85 48.68 22.91
C ASN A 175 -1.03 47.16 23.11
N THR A 176 -2.27 46.67 23.29
CA THR A 176 -2.56 45.23 23.38
C THR A 176 -2.13 44.49 22.11
N VAL A 177 -2.55 44.98 20.93
CA VAL A 177 -2.19 44.36 19.63
C VAL A 177 -0.68 44.41 19.36
N LEU A 178 0.01 45.45 19.82
CA LEU A 178 1.47 45.53 19.72
C LEU A 178 2.19 44.51 20.61
N GLU A 179 1.71 44.26 21.83
CA GLU A 179 2.28 43.27 22.74
C GLU A 179 1.94 41.83 22.31
N GLU A 180 0.72 41.57 21.83
CA GLU A 180 0.36 40.29 21.18
C GLU A 180 1.27 40.01 19.98
N LYS A 181 1.51 41.00 19.12
CA LYS A 181 2.45 40.89 18.00
C LYS A 181 3.89 40.66 18.47
N ARG A 182 4.31 41.25 19.60
CA ARG A 182 5.63 41.02 20.21
C ARG A 182 5.78 39.57 20.68
N LEU A 183 4.78 39.05 21.40
CA LEU A 183 4.73 37.68 21.90
C LEU A 183 4.66 36.64 20.77
N LEU A 184 3.88 36.90 19.72
CA LEU A 184 3.84 36.05 18.53
C LEU A 184 5.20 36.01 17.81
N GLN A 185 5.89 37.15 17.67
CA GLN A 185 7.25 37.18 17.12
C GLN A 185 8.28 36.47 18.01
N GLU A 186 8.10 36.47 19.33
CA GLU A 186 8.97 35.75 20.27
C GLU A 186 8.75 34.23 20.19
N ASN A 187 7.48 33.80 20.13
CA ASN A 187 7.10 32.40 19.92
C ASN A 187 7.60 31.85 18.57
N VAL A 188 7.43 32.59 17.47
CA VAL A 188 7.94 32.20 16.15
C VAL A 188 9.46 32.05 16.18
N LYS A 189 10.21 32.98 16.79
CA LYS A 189 11.67 32.86 16.95
C LYS A 189 12.09 31.65 17.79
N LYS A 190 11.34 31.31 18.83
CA LYS A 190 11.59 30.11 19.66
C LYS A 190 11.40 28.83 18.85
N VAL A 191 10.29 28.72 18.12
CA VAL A 191 9.99 27.59 17.23
C VAL A 191 11.01 27.49 16.08
N GLU A 192 11.41 28.60 15.47
CA GLU A 192 12.51 28.63 14.50
C GLU A 192 13.83 28.13 15.10
N SER A 193 14.17 28.52 16.34
CA SER A 193 15.38 28.07 17.01
C SER A 193 15.36 26.56 17.30
N GLU A 194 14.21 26.03 17.71
CA GLU A 194 14.00 24.61 17.99
C GLU A 194 14.10 23.77 16.70
N PHE A 195 13.48 24.20 15.60
CA PHE A 195 13.64 23.56 14.29
C PHE A 195 15.09 23.65 13.77
N ARG A 196 15.79 24.77 13.95
CA ARG A 196 17.22 24.88 13.58
C ARG A 196 18.10 23.93 14.40
N GLU A 197 17.80 23.73 15.68
CA GLU A 197 18.53 22.77 16.53
C GLU A 197 18.22 21.30 16.13
N GLN A 198 16.97 20.98 15.78
CA GLN A 198 16.59 19.67 15.24
C GLN A 198 17.28 19.37 13.91
N LEU A 199 17.29 20.34 12.98
CA LEU A 199 18.02 20.21 11.70
C LEU A 199 19.53 19.99 11.94
N MET A 200 20.14 20.74 12.86
CA MET A 200 21.54 20.53 13.25
C MET A 200 21.78 19.13 13.84
N LYS A 201 20.87 18.58 14.66
CA LYS A 201 20.97 17.22 15.20
C LYS A 201 20.89 16.17 14.10
N LEU A 202 19.86 16.23 13.25
CA LEU A 202 19.67 15.31 12.12
C LEU A 202 20.84 15.36 11.13
N GLN A 203 21.38 16.54 10.83
CA GLN A 203 22.55 16.68 9.97
C GLN A 203 23.80 16.03 10.61
N ASN A 204 24.05 16.29 11.90
CA ASN A 204 25.15 15.64 12.64
C ASN A 204 24.99 14.11 12.75
N GLU A 205 23.77 13.57 12.70
CA GLU A 205 23.54 12.12 12.66
C GLU A 205 23.75 11.55 11.25
N ASN A 206 23.31 12.26 10.21
CA ASN A 206 23.55 11.89 8.81
C ASN A 206 25.05 11.89 8.46
N ASP A 207 25.82 12.86 8.95
CA ASP A 207 27.28 12.90 8.82
C ASP A 207 27.95 11.68 9.50
N LYS A 208 27.51 11.31 10.72
CA LYS A 208 28.01 10.12 11.44
C LYS A 208 27.64 8.82 10.73
N LEU A 209 26.44 8.71 10.17
CA LEU A 209 26.01 7.56 9.38
C LEU A 209 26.82 7.45 8.09
N THR A 210 27.10 8.58 7.42
CA THR A 210 27.96 8.65 6.23
C THR A 210 29.40 8.24 6.55
N GLU A 211 29.97 8.66 7.68
CA GLU A 211 31.30 8.24 8.11
C GLU A 211 31.36 6.74 8.48
N ARG A 212 30.32 6.23 9.16
CA ARG A 212 30.16 4.79 9.44
C ARG A 212 30.05 3.97 8.16
N LEU A 213 29.33 4.46 7.15
CA LEU A 213 29.18 3.81 5.85
C LEU A 213 30.52 3.73 5.11
N LYS A 214 31.29 4.82 5.05
CA LYS A 214 32.63 4.84 4.45
C LYS A 214 33.57 3.82 5.12
N LYS A 215 33.62 3.79 6.45
CA LYS A 215 34.43 2.82 7.20
C LYS A 215 34.01 1.37 6.96
N LYS A 216 32.71 1.09 6.77
CA LYS A 216 32.21 -0.23 6.35
C LYS A 216 32.61 -0.58 4.89
N GLN A 217 32.62 0.39 3.98
CA GLN A 217 33.08 0.21 2.60
C GLN A 217 34.60 -0.06 2.53
N GLU A 218 35.41 0.70 3.26
CA GLU A 218 36.86 0.50 3.42
C GLU A 218 37.17 -0.89 4.02
N SER A 219 36.47 -1.27 5.09
CA SER A 219 36.62 -2.59 5.70
C SER A 219 36.20 -3.74 4.77
N PHE A 220 35.20 -3.53 3.91
CA PHE A 220 34.78 -4.52 2.92
C PHE A 220 35.84 -4.70 1.83
N LEU A 221 36.45 -3.61 1.36
CA LEU A 221 37.53 -3.65 0.36
C LEU A 221 38.74 -4.44 0.88
N ILE A 222 39.17 -4.16 2.12
CA ILE A 222 40.29 -4.88 2.77
C ILE A 222 39.97 -6.38 2.91
N LEU A 223 38.74 -6.75 3.31
CA LEU A 223 38.31 -8.14 3.40
C LEU A 223 38.24 -8.83 2.02
N GLN A 224 37.95 -8.10 0.94
CA GLN A 224 38.00 -8.63 -0.41
C GLN A 224 39.46 -8.85 -0.86
N GLU A 225 40.37 -7.91 -0.62
CA GLU A 225 41.80 -8.07 -0.90
C GLU A 225 42.40 -9.27 -0.12
N GLU A 226 42.06 -9.43 1.16
CA GLU A 226 42.50 -10.58 1.96
C GLU A 226 41.93 -11.91 1.42
N LYS A 227 40.65 -11.94 1.03
CA LYS A 227 40.02 -13.11 0.39
C LYS A 227 40.71 -13.48 -0.92
N GLU A 228 41.01 -12.51 -1.78
CA GLU A 228 41.68 -12.74 -3.07
C GLU A 228 43.13 -13.20 -2.87
N LYS A 229 43.84 -12.64 -1.88
CA LYS A 229 45.16 -13.11 -1.47
C LYS A 229 45.13 -14.57 -1.00
N LEU A 230 44.25 -14.91 -0.06
CA LEU A 230 44.11 -16.28 0.47
C LEU A 230 43.69 -17.28 -0.62
N TYR A 231 42.85 -16.87 -1.58
CA TYR A 231 42.50 -17.69 -2.73
C TYR A 231 43.71 -17.98 -3.63
N ASN A 232 44.55 -16.98 -3.90
CA ASN A 232 45.77 -17.13 -4.69
C ASN A 232 46.84 -17.96 -3.98
N GLU A 233 47.01 -17.78 -2.66
CA GLU A 233 47.92 -18.61 -1.85
C GLU A 233 47.47 -20.08 -1.85
N ASN A 234 46.19 -20.35 -1.61
CA ASN A 234 45.63 -21.72 -1.63
C ASN A 234 45.75 -22.36 -3.03
N LYS A 235 45.45 -21.61 -4.09
CA LYS A 235 45.66 -22.04 -5.49
C LYS A 235 47.13 -22.45 -5.74
N THR A 236 48.08 -21.67 -5.24
CA THR A 236 49.53 -21.99 -5.36
C THR A 236 49.90 -23.23 -4.54
N VAL A 237 49.35 -23.41 -3.33
CA VAL A 237 49.57 -24.63 -2.52
C VAL A 237 49.01 -25.87 -3.22
N VAL A 238 47.81 -25.80 -3.80
CA VAL A 238 47.21 -26.90 -4.59
C VAL A 238 48.05 -27.21 -5.82
N GLN A 239 48.55 -26.19 -6.54
CA GLN A 239 49.45 -26.39 -7.67
C GLN A 239 50.77 -27.07 -7.24
N ASN A 240 51.37 -26.66 -6.12
CA ASN A 240 52.60 -27.27 -5.60
C ASN A 240 52.38 -28.73 -5.16
N MET A 241 51.25 -29.03 -4.50
CA MET A 241 50.84 -30.40 -4.18
C MET A 241 50.67 -31.27 -5.43
N GLN A 242 50.07 -30.73 -6.49
CA GLN A 242 49.90 -31.46 -7.75
C GLN A 242 51.25 -31.77 -8.41
N HIS A 243 52.15 -30.80 -8.53
CA HIS A 243 53.51 -31.04 -9.04
C HIS A 243 54.29 -32.06 -8.19
N SER A 244 54.13 -32.03 -6.87
CA SER A 244 54.74 -33.02 -5.97
C SER A 244 54.23 -34.43 -6.23
N LYS A 245 52.91 -34.61 -6.41
CA LYS A 245 52.31 -35.91 -6.73
C LYS A 245 52.68 -36.39 -8.13
N ASP A 246 52.75 -35.50 -9.12
CA ASP A 246 53.16 -35.86 -10.47
C ASP A 246 54.64 -36.29 -10.53
N ALA A 247 55.51 -35.69 -9.71
CA ALA A 247 56.90 -36.13 -9.54
C ALA A 247 57.01 -37.49 -8.83
N GLU A 248 56.23 -37.72 -7.76
CA GLU A 248 56.15 -39.02 -7.08
C GLU A 248 55.65 -40.14 -8.02
N ILE A 249 54.62 -39.84 -8.83
CA ILE A 249 54.10 -40.74 -9.87
C ILE A 249 55.14 -41.03 -10.96
N GLN A 250 56.02 -40.07 -11.30
CA GLN A 250 57.14 -40.33 -12.22
C GLN A 250 58.18 -41.27 -11.59
N LEU A 251 58.58 -41.03 -10.34
CA LEU A 251 59.53 -41.88 -9.62
C LEU A 251 59.03 -43.33 -9.48
N LEU A 252 57.75 -43.52 -9.13
CA LEU A 252 57.12 -44.84 -9.04
C LEU A 252 57.04 -45.56 -10.40
N LYS A 253 56.82 -44.81 -11.50
CA LYS A 253 56.87 -45.37 -12.87
C LYS A 253 58.27 -45.83 -13.26
N GLU A 254 59.31 -45.06 -12.91
CA GLU A 254 60.71 -45.41 -13.17
C GLU A 254 61.13 -46.66 -12.36
N GLN A 255 60.75 -46.73 -11.08
CA GLN A 255 60.95 -47.92 -10.26
C GLN A 255 60.25 -49.17 -10.84
N ALA A 256 59.00 -49.03 -11.30
CA ALA A 256 58.27 -50.11 -11.95
C ALA A 256 58.92 -50.57 -13.27
N GLN A 257 59.43 -49.64 -14.08
CA GLN A 257 60.16 -49.97 -15.30
C GLN A 257 61.48 -50.70 -15.01
N ASN A 258 62.23 -50.27 -13.98
CA ASN A 258 63.46 -50.94 -13.57
C ASN A 258 63.20 -52.38 -13.10
N MET A 259 62.18 -52.62 -12.27
CA MET A 259 61.79 -53.98 -11.86
C MET A 259 61.35 -54.85 -13.05
N GLN A 260 60.64 -54.30 -14.05
CA GLN A 260 60.31 -55.02 -15.27
C GLN A 260 61.56 -55.39 -16.10
N LEU A 261 62.57 -54.53 -16.10
CA LEU A 261 63.84 -54.74 -16.81
C LEU A 261 64.70 -55.80 -16.11
N GLU A 262 64.70 -55.83 -14.78
CA GLU A 262 65.34 -56.90 -13.98
C GLU A 262 64.63 -58.25 -14.13
N LEU A 263 63.29 -58.27 -14.07
CA LEU A 263 62.51 -59.49 -14.31
C LEU A 263 62.80 -60.08 -15.70
N LYS A 264 62.92 -59.23 -16.72
CA LYS A 264 63.28 -59.64 -18.09
C LYS A 264 64.69 -60.23 -18.17
N LYS A 265 65.67 -59.68 -17.45
CA LYS A 265 67.03 -60.26 -17.35
C LYS A 265 67.02 -61.62 -16.63
N ALA A 266 66.26 -61.75 -15.54
CA ALA A 266 66.15 -63.00 -14.78
C ALA A 266 65.53 -64.13 -15.61
N LEU A 267 64.51 -63.83 -16.43
CA LEU A 267 63.91 -64.80 -17.35
C LEU A 267 64.92 -65.27 -18.42
N GLN A 268 65.72 -64.37 -18.99
CA GLN A 268 66.77 -64.73 -19.97
C GLN A 268 67.91 -65.55 -19.37
N PHE A 269 68.19 -65.43 -18.07
CA PHE A 269 69.18 -66.26 -17.39
C PHE A 269 68.70 -67.70 -17.20
N ASN A 270 67.40 -67.89 -16.94
CA ASN A 270 66.83 -69.19 -16.62
C ASN A 270 66.64 -70.12 -17.84
N GLU A 271 66.73 -69.59 -19.07
CA GLU A 271 66.71 -70.39 -20.31
C GLU A 271 68.07 -71.09 -20.63
N GLN A 272 69.13 -70.85 -19.84
CA GLN A 272 70.49 -71.33 -20.18
C GLN A 272 71.03 -72.50 -19.33
N THR A 273 70.26 -73.02 -18.36
CA THR A 273 70.79 -73.99 -17.37
C THR A 273 69.86 -75.17 -17.10
N GLY A 274 69.69 -76.09 -18.08
CA GLY A 274 68.84 -77.27 -17.87
C GLY A 274 68.93 -78.40 -18.90
N GLU A 275 70.04 -79.16 -18.95
CA GLU A 275 70.07 -80.50 -19.58
C GLU A 275 71.23 -81.41 -19.08
N SER A 276 71.04 -82.74 -19.11
CA SER A 276 72.00 -83.89 -18.94
C SER A 276 72.46 -84.40 -17.54
N GLY A 277 72.60 -85.75 -17.39
CA GLY A 277 73.35 -86.47 -16.31
C GLY A 277 72.71 -87.80 -15.74
N LEU A 278 73.49 -88.90 -15.51
CA LEU A 278 73.00 -90.26 -15.09
C LEU A 278 74.01 -91.20 -14.32
N GLU A 279 73.51 -92.00 -13.34
CA GLU A 279 73.81 -93.46 -12.96
C GLU A 279 75.10 -94.01 -12.23
N LYS A 280 75.00 -95.01 -11.26
CA LYS A 280 75.74 -96.36 -11.11
C LYS A 280 76.04 -97.11 -9.72
N ASP A 281 75.89 -98.49 -9.71
CA ASP A 281 76.60 -99.73 -9.12
C ASP A 281 76.99 -99.94 -7.57
N MET A 282 77.25 -101.11 -6.84
CA MET A 282 76.93 -102.62 -6.80
C MET A 282 77.53 -103.49 -5.55
N ASP A 283 77.21 -104.82 -5.33
CA ASP A 283 77.84 -106.00 -4.49
C ASP A 283 77.66 -106.22 -2.91
N ALA A 284 77.88 -107.33 -2.10
CA ALA A 284 78.16 -108.86 -2.05
C ALA A 284 77.86 -109.49 -0.58
N THR A 285 78.17 -110.67 0.12
CA THR A 285 78.87 -112.06 0.19
C THR A 285 78.43 -112.88 1.53
N VAL A 286 78.83 -114.06 2.17
CA VAL A 286 79.42 -115.50 2.08
C VAL A 286 79.60 -116.15 3.56
N GLU A 287 79.76 -117.44 4.12
CA GLU A 287 79.89 -118.96 3.87
C GLU A 287 79.47 -119.99 5.07
N LEU A 288 80.00 -121.27 5.27
CA LEU A 288 79.42 -122.47 6.04
C LEU A 288 80.32 -123.61 6.77
N ASP A 289 79.71 -124.51 7.64
CA ASP A 289 79.92 -125.95 8.19
C ASP A 289 81.26 -126.68 8.66
N GLY A 290 81.39 -127.89 9.32
CA GLY A 290 80.52 -128.92 10.05
C GLY A 290 81.06 -130.42 10.35
N ASP A 291 80.64 -131.12 11.46
CA ASP A 291 80.35 -132.62 11.71
C ASP A 291 81.28 -133.81 12.34
N LYS A 292 80.67 -134.80 13.10
CA LYS A 292 80.91 -136.28 13.57
C LYS A 292 82.28 -136.94 14.08
N ALA A 293 82.45 -138.23 14.57
CA ALA A 293 81.81 -139.18 15.59
C ALA A 293 82.50 -140.64 15.81
N THR A 294 82.06 -141.51 16.79
CA THR A 294 82.24 -143.04 17.03
C THR A 294 83.57 -143.71 17.55
N PHE A 295 83.74 -144.98 18.10
CA PHE A 295 82.99 -146.04 18.91
C PHE A 295 83.85 -147.32 19.37
N ASP A 296 83.31 -148.40 20.03
CA ASP A 296 83.81 -149.81 20.37
C ASP A 296 84.90 -150.09 21.50
N TYR A 297 85.34 -151.31 22.01
CA TYR A 297 84.87 -152.73 22.37
C TYR A 297 86.12 -153.64 22.75
N SER A 298 86.30 -154.77 23.53
CA SER A 298 85.73 -155.68 24.61
C SER A 298 86.93 -156.55 25.23
N LEU A 299 86.99 -157.72 25.96
CA LEU A 299 86.14 -158.89 26.42
C LEU A 299 86.75 -159.69 27.67
N ASN A 300 86.16 -160.85 28.05
CA ASN A 300 86.17 -161.76 29.26
C ASN A 300 86.96 -163.14 29.13
N GLU A 301 86.93 -164.21 29.96
CA GLU A 301 86.17 -164.65 31.18
C GLU A 301 86.93 -165.76 32.01
N THR A 302 87.01 -165.67 33.35
CA THR A 302 87.21 -166.77 34.37
C THR A 302 87.51 -166.22 35.77
N ARG A 303 88.19 -165.07 35.80
CA ARG A 303 88.14 -164.08 36.90
C ARG A 303 86.67 -163.75 37.28
N ALA A 304 85.77 -163.98 36.31
CA ALA A 304 84.30 -164.05 36.27
C ALA A 304 83.50 -164.15 37.58
N SER A 305 83.86 -164.98 38.57
CA SER A 305 83.04 -165.12 39.78
C SER A 305 83.30 -164.01 40.81
N LEU A 306 84.57 -163.65 41.01
CA LEU A 306 84.95 -162.42 41.73
C LEU A 306 84.61 -161.18 40.89
N ILE A 307 84.81 -161.27 39.57
CA ILE A 307 84.33 -160.27 38.62
C ILE A 307 82.84 -160.04 38.78
N ASN A 308 81.95 -161.03 38.87
CA ASN A 308 80.50 -160.80 38.95
C ASN A 308 80.09 -159.95 40.18
N ILE A 309 80.70 -160.19 41.34
CA ILE A 309 80.48 -159.37 42.55
C ILE A 309 81.14 -157.99 42.40
N GLN A 310 82.34 -157.92 41.82
CA GLN A 310 83.06 -156.67 41.58
C GLN A 310 82.45 -155.84 40.44
N GLU A 311 81.74 -156.46 39.50
CA GLU A 311 80.89 -155.92 38.44
C GLU A 311 79.56 -155.49 39.02
N LYS A 312 79.01 -156.19 40.02
CA LYS A 312 77.84 -155.69 40.77
C LYS A 312 78.20 -154.40 41.50
N ILE A 313 79.37 -154.35 42.13
CA ILE A 313 79.89 -153.15 42.80
C ILE A 313 80.29 -152.07 41.78
N GLN A 314 80.95 -152.41 40.66
CA GLN A 314 81.25 -151.45 39.60
C GLN A 314 79.98 -150.98 38.87
N SER A 315 78.96 -151.81 38.71
CA SER A 315 77.67 -151.46 38.11
C SER A 315 76.89 -150.53 39.03
N LEU A 316 76.85 -150.81 40.34
CA LEU A 316 76.22 -149.92 41.32
C LEU A 316 77.02 -148.61 41.49
N ASN A 317 78.35 -148.64 41.50
CA ASN A 317 79.18 -147.43 41.52
C ASN A 317 79.12 -146.66 40.19
N SER A 318 78.93 -147.33 39.06
CA SER A 318 78.74 -146.70 37.75
C SER A 318 77.34 -146.07 37.68
N GLN A 319 76.30 -146.74 38.16
CA GLN A 319 74.95 -146.18 38.30
C GLN A 319 74.92 -145.01 39.30
N LEU A 320 75.68 -145.09 40.40
CA LEU A 320 75.83 -143.98 41.35
C LEU A 320 76.56 -142.80 40.71
N SER A 321 77.68 -143.02 40.03
CA SER A 321 78.41 -142.01 39.26
C SER A 321 77.55 -141.40 38.14
N GLU A 322 76.79 -142.21 37.41
CA GLU A 322 75.85 -141.77 36.38
C GLU A 322 74.70 -140.96 36.99
N SER A 323 74.23 -141.32 38.19
CA SER A 323 73.25 -140.56 38.98
C SER A 323 73.82 -139.24 39.48
N GLU A 324 75.04 -139.22 40.03
CA GLU A 324 75.76 -138.01 40.45
C GLU A 324 76.03 -137.07 39.28
N ASN A 325 76.38 -137.60 38.10
CA ASN A 325 76.56 -136.82 36.89
C ASN A 325 75.22 -136.29 36.35
N LYS A 326 74.12 -137.05 36.45
CA LYS A 326 72.76 -136.57 36.15
C LYS A 326 72.28 -135.50 37.13
N VAL A 327 72.62 -135.61 38.41
CA VAL A 327 72.37 -134.57 39.40
C VAL A 327 73.14 -133.30 39.03
N LYS A 328 74.45 -133.39 38.75
CA LYS A 328 75.26 -132.24 38.31
C LYS A 328 74.77 -131.57 37.03
N THR A 329 74.29 -132.33 36.04
CA THR A 329 73.71 -131.72 34.82
C THR A 329 72.34 -131.10 35.08
N LEU A 330 71.52 -131.66 35.98
CA LEU A 330 70.27 -131.04 36.41
C LEU A 330 70.50 -129.79 37.27
N GLU A 331 71.52 -129.78 38.13
CA GLU A 331 71.96 -128.61 38.91
C GLU A 331 72.42 -127.49 37.96
N GLY A 332 73.30 -127.78 37.00
CA GLY A 332 73.73 -126.82 35.99
C GLY A 332 72.60 -126.27 35.12
N LEU A 333 71.66 -127.13 34.68
CA LEU A 333 70.47 -126.71 33.94
C LEU A 333 69.54 -125.85 34.79
N ASN A 334 69.40 -126.13 36.09
CA ASN A 334 68.59 -125.34 37.01
C ASN A 334 69.24 -123.99 37.32
N GLU A 335 70.57 -123.92 37.38
CA GLU A 335 71.31 -122.67 37.54
C GLU A 335 71.26 -121.81 36.27
N GLU A 336 71.39 -122.41 35.07
CA GLU A 336 71.10 -121.76 33.79
C GLU A 336 69.67 -121.20 33.73
N LEU A 337 68.66 -121.99 34.15
CA LEU A 337 67.27 -121.54 34.20
C LEU A 337 67.09 -120.39 35.20
N SER A 338 67.78 -120.42 36.34
CA SER A 338 67.76 -119.32 37.33
C SER A 338 68.40 -118.03 36.80
N VAL A 339 69.44 -118.13 35.95
CA VAL A 339 70.02 -116.97 35.25
C VAL A 339 69.05 -116.44 34.20
N LYS A 340 68.53 -117.30 33.31
CA LYS A 340 67.57 -116.92 32.26
C LYS A 340 66.29 -116.30 32.85
N LEU A 341 65.83 -116.78 34.01
CA LEU A 341 64.67 -116.22 34.70
C LEU A 341 64.96 -114.80 35.22
N ARG A 342 66.14 -114.55 35.83
CA ARG A 342 66.59 -113.20 36.22
C ARG A 342 66.77 -112.25 35.03
N GLU A 343 67.25 -112.76 33.89
CA GLU A 343 67.38 -111.98 32.65
C GLU A 343 66.00 -111.58 32.11
N LEU A 344 65.02 -112.49 32.16
CA LEU A 344 63.62 -112.21 31.78
C LEU A 344 62.93 -111.25 32.76
N GLU A 345 63.14 -111.40 34.07
CA GLU A 345 62.64 -110.45 35.09
C GLU A 345 63.19 -109.04 34.86
N LYS A 346 64.50 -108.93 34.57
CA LYS A 346 65.12 -107.64 34.24
C LYS A 346 64.56 -107.07 32.93
N ALA A 347 64.48 -107.87 31.86
CA ALA A 347 63.95 -107.42 30.57
C ALA A 347 62.48 -107.00 30.67
N LEU A 348 61.68 -107.62 31.55
CA LEU A 348 60.32 -107.21 31.87
C LEU A 348 60.31 -105.84 32.57
N SER A 349 61.17 -105.63 33.57
CA SER A 349 61.33 -104.34 34.27
C SER A 349 61.74 -103.21 33.32
N ASP A 350 62.78 -103.43 32.51
CA ASP A 350 63.29 -102.46 31.52
C ASP A 350 62.20 -102.11 30.47
N SER A 351 61.40 -103.11 30.08
CA SER A 351 60.24 -102.93 29.18
C SER A 351 59.09 -102.15 29.83
N GLU A 352 58.78 -102.44 31.10
CA GLU A 352 57.79 -101.68 31.88
C GLU A 352 58.17 -100.21 32.05
N GLU A 353 59.44 -99.89 32.33
CA GLU A 353 59.90 -98.50 32.41
C GLU A 353 59.78 -97.80 31.05
N SER A 354 60.20 -98.46 29.96
CA SER A 354 60.00 -97.95 28.60
C SER A 354 58.52 -97.71 28.27
N LEU A 355 57.62 -98.55 28.75
CA LEU A 355 56.17 -98.37 28.62
C LEU A 355 55.68 -97.15 29.42
N LYS A 356 56.12 -97.01 30.68
CA LYS A 356 55.80 -95.89 31.58
C LYS A 356 56.32 -94.54 31.06
N GLU A 357 57.41 -94.52 30.30
CA GLU A 357 57.86 -93.31 29.59
C GLU A 357 57.02 -93.01 28.34
N LYS A 358 56.69 -94.04 27.54
CA LYS A 358 55.86 -93.90 26.34
C LYS A 358 54.44 -93.40 26.68
N THR A 359 53.84 -93.84 27.79
CA THR A 359 52.55 -93.32 28.25
C THR A 359 52.65 -91.86 28.70
N LYS A 360 53.63 -91.48 29.54
CA LYS A 360 53.88 -90.08 29.91
C LYS A 360 54.12 -89.17 28.69
N LEU A 361 54.79 -89.67 27.65
CA LEU A 361 54.99 -88.93 26.41
C LEU A 361 53.68 -88.79 25.59
N ALA A 362 52.85 -89.84 25.56
CA ALA A 362 51.53 -89.79 24.95
C ALA A 362 50.58 -88.82 25.68
N GLU A 363 50.60 -88.78 27.01
CA GLU A 363 49.85 -87.83 27.84
C GLU A 363 50.28 -86.37 27.57
N LYS A 364 51.60 -86.11 27.53
CA LYS A 364 52.13 -84.79 27.16
C LYS A 364 51.72 -84.36 25.75
N ARG A 365 51.79 -85.27 24.77
CA ARG A 365 51.33 -85.02 23.39
C ARG A 365 49.82 -84.78 23.33
N LYS A 366 49.02 -85.55 24.08
CA LYS A 366 47.57 -85.34 24.18
C LYS A 366 47.28 -83.96 24.74
N LYS A 367 47.90 -83.58 25.87
CA LYS A 367 47.70 -82.24 26.44
C LYS A 367 48.07 -81.15 25.44
N MET A 368 49.22 -81.24 24.76
CA MET A 368 49.62 -80.24 23.75
C MET A 368 48.60 -80.13 22.60
N MET A 369 47.97 -81.24 22.19
CA MET A 369 46.89 -81.24 21.19
C MET A 369 45.59 -80.63 21.73
N ASP A 370 45.24 -80.89 22.99
CA ASP A 370 44.07 -80.31 23.67
C ASP A 370 44.27 -78.79 23.87
N ASP A 371 45.43 -78.35 24.38
CA ASP A 371 45.82 -76.93 24.54
C ASP A 371 45.79 -76.19 23.17
N MET A 372 46.32 -76.81 22.10
CA MET A 372 46.31 -76.24 20.75
C MET A 372 44.89 -76.16 20.16
N LYS A 373 44.04 -77.16 20.43
CA LYS A 373 42.62 -77.17 20.04
C LYS A 373 41.85 -76.06 20.75
N GLU A 374 42.09 -75.85 22.04
CA GLU A 374 41.47 -74.76 22.81
C GLU A 374 41.89 -73.39 22.28
N HIS A 375 43.18 -73.18 21.99
CA HIS A 375 43.66 -71.95 21.34
C HIS A 375 43.02 -71.73 19.96
N LEU A 376 42.86 -72.78 19.13
CA LEU A 376 42.17 -72.68 17.84
C LEU A 376 40.69 -72.31 17.99
N ILE A 377 40.01 -72.82 19.02
CA ILE A 377 38.61 -72.46 19.33
C ILE A 377 38.54 -71.00 19.82
N GLU A 378 39.45 -70.57 20.69
CA GLU A 378 39.52 -69.17 21.12
C GLU A 378 39.77 -68.20 19.96
N THR A 379 40.73 -68.48 19.07
CA THR A 379 41.02 -67.59 17.94
C THR A 379 39.87 -67.57 16.94
N THR A 380 39.21 -68.72 16.70
CA THR A 380 37.99 -68.78 15.88
C THR A 380 36.88 -67.92 16.51
N ASN A 381 36.60 -68.08 17.81
CA ASN A 381 35.55 -67.32 18.50
C ASN A 381 35.81 -65.81 18.49
N LYS A 382 37.06 -65.38 18.70
CA LYS A 382 37.48 -63.97 18.61
C LYS A 382 37.22 -63.40 17.22
N GLN A 383 37.57 -64.15 16.17
CA GLN A 383 37.31 -63.76 14.78
C GLN A 383 35.80 -63.71 14.46
N THR A 384 35.00 -64.66 14.93
CA THR A 384 33.53 -64.64 14.78
C THR A 384 32.93 -63.38 15.41
N ILE A 385 33.30 -63.06 16.66
CA ILE A 385 32.83 -61.87 17.37
C ILE A 385 33.29 -60.58 16.65
N GLU A 386 34.50 -60.55 16.09
CA GLU A 386 34.96 -59.39 15.31
C GLU A 386 34.18 -59.22 14.00
N ILE A 387 33.92 -60.31 13.27
CA ILE A 387 33.08 -60.31 12.06
C ILE A 387 31.65 -59.85 12.39
N GLU A 388 31.02 -60.37 13.44
CA GLU A 388 29.69 -59.93 13.89
C GLU A 388 29.65 -58.44 14.24
N ASN A 389 30.67 -57.92 14.93
CA ASN A 389 30.77 -56.50 15.26
C ASN A 389 30.99 -55.62 14.02
N LEU A 390 31.76 -56.06 13.04
CA LEU A 390 31.95 -55.35 11.77
C LEU A 390 30.67 -55.38 10.90
N THR A 391 29.99 -56.54 10.81
CA THR A 391 28.71 -56.67 10.11
C THR A 391 27.62 -55.80 10.75
N ARG A 392 27.57 -55.74 12.08
CA ARG A 392 26.64 -54.87 12.80
C ARG A 392 26.90 -53.38 12.53
N LYS A 393 28.16 -52.92 12.61
CA LYS A 393 28.51 -51.53 12.26
C LYS A 393 28.14 -51.19 10.82
N LEU A 394 28.39 -52.10 9.87
CA LEU A 394 28.03 -51.90 8.47
C LEU A 394 26.51 -51.75 8.30
N ALA A 395 25.70 -52.52 9.04
CA ALA A 395 24.24 -52.40 9.04
C ALA A 395 23.77 -51.08 9.68
N GLU A 396 24.35 -50.68 10.82
CA GLU A 396 24.08 -49.40 11.49
C GLU A 396 24.41 -48.20 10.58
N GLU A 397 25.53 -48.25 9.84
CA GLU A 397 25.89 -47.22 8.85
C GLU A 397 24.96 -47.23 7.63
N GLN A 398 24.59 -48.40 7.09
CA GLN A 398 23.63 -48.50 5.99
C GLN A 398 22.24 -47.94 6.35
N GLU A 399 21.77 -48.22 7.57
CA GLU A 399 20.52 -47.65 8.08
C GLU A 399 20.63 -46.13 8.31
N ALA A 400 21.78 -45.64 8.79
CA ALA A 400 22.02 -44.20 8.92
C ALA A 400 22.01 -43.48 7.55
N PHE A 401 22.68 -44.04 6.52
CA PHE A 401 22.66 -43.48 5.16
C PHE A 401 21.25 -43.49 4.56
N LYS A 402 20.48 -44.58 4.75
CA LYS A 402 19.09 -44.64 4.29
C LYS A 402 18.21 -43.58 4.97
N ASN A 403 18.33 -43.42 6.28
CA ASN A 403 17.61 -42.41 7.05
C ASN A 403 18.00 -40.96 6.68
N LEU A 404 19.21 -40.74 6.14
CA LEU A 404 19.61 -39.44 5.57
C LEU A 404 18.99 -39.24 4.18
N PHE A 405 19.05 -40.24 3.30
CA PHE A 405 18.47 -40.20 1.96
C PHE A 405 16.94 -39.97 1.99
N ASP A 406 16.22 -40.68 2.85
CA ASP A 406 14.77 -40.52 3.00
C ASP A 406 14.39 -39.11 3.52
N LYS A 407 15.22 -38.51 4.38
CA LYS A 407 15.06 -37.10 4.84
C LYS A 407 15.39 -36.08 3.75
N GLU A 408 16.47 -36.29 2.99
CA GLU A 408 16.87 -35.40 1.90
C GLU A 408 15.77 -35.35 0.83
N LYS A 409 15.21 -36.50 0.48
CA LYS A 409 14.03 -36.64 -0.37
C LYS A 409 12.78 -35.96 0.20
N GLU A 410 12.53 -36.06 1.50
CA GLU A 410 11.44 -35.33 2.16
C GLU A 410 11.62 -33.81 2.08
N THR A 411 12.86 -33.32 2.22
CA THR A 411 13.17 -31.88 2.05
C THR A 411 13.07 -31.43 0.59
N GLU A 412 13.44 -32.27 -0.38
CA GLU A 412 13.31 -31.95 -1.81
C GLU A 412 11.83 -31.80 -2.22
N VAL A 413 10.95 -32.70 -1.76
CA VAL A 413 9.50 -32.59 -1.99
C VAL A 413 8.95 -31.27 -1.46
N LYS A 414 9.26 -30.91 -0.19
CA LYS A 414 8.84 -29.64 0.41
C LYS A 414 9.39 -28.41 -0.33
N LEU A 415 10.60 -28.51 -0.87
CA LEU A 415 11.23 -27.45 -1.67
C LEU A 415 10.54 -27.29 -3.03
N VAL A 416 10.09 -28.38 -3.66
CA VAL A 416 9.27 -28.36 -4.88
C VAL A 416 7.86 -27.80 -4.61
N GLU A 417 7.26 -28.13 -3.47
CA GLU A 417 5.97 -27.57 -3.04
C GLU A 417 6.07 -26.06 -2.80
N ALA A 418 7.06 -25.60 -2.02
CA ALA A 418 7.31 -24.18 -1.78
C ALA A 418 7.64 -23.40 -3.08
N ARG A 419 8.29 -24.04 -4.07
CA ARG A 419 8.47 -23.44 -5.41
C ARG A 419 7.14 -23.25 -6.14
N ARG A 420 6.24 -24.26 -6.13
CA ARG A 420 4.91 -24.14 -6.73
C ARG A 420 4.06 -23.05 -6.08
N GLU A 421 4.11 -22.93 -4.75
CA GLU A 421 3.43 -21.84 -4.03
C GLU A 421 4.01 -20.48 -4.42
N ALA A 422 5.34 -20.35 -4.48
CA ALA A 422 6.00 -19.12 -4.90
C ALA A 422 5.71 -18.74 -6.37
N ASP A 423 5.54 -19.71 -7.27
CA ASP A 423 5.16 -19.47 -8.66
C ASP A 423 3.68 -19.08 -8.79
N ALA A 424 2.77 -19.76 -8.09
CA ALA A 424 1.35 -19.39 -8.04
C ALA A 424 1.13 -17.97 -7.46
N LEU A 425 1.93 -17.56 -6.49
CA LEU A 425 1.92 -16.20 -5.95
C LEU A 425 2.43 -15.15 -6.95
N LYS A 426 3.38 -15.49 -7.85
CA LYS A 426 3.81 -14.60 -8.94
C LYS A 426 2.67 -14.40 -9.94
N ASP A 427 2.01 -15.48 -10.36
CA ASP A 427 0.88 -15.41 -11.30
C ASP A 427 -0.24 -14.52 -10.75
N GLU A 428 -0.53 -14.60 -9.45
CA GLU A 428 -1.53 -13.73 -8.81
C GLU A 428 -1.06 -12.27 -8.70
N ILE A 429 0.22 -12.02 -8.44
CA ILE A 429 0.81 -10.67 -8.50
C ILE A 429 0.73 -10.09 -9.92
N GLU A 430 0.93 -10.89 -10.97
CA GLU A 430 0.80 -10.49 -12.38
C GLU A 430 -0.65 -10.12 -12.73
N LYS A 431 -1.62 -10.93 -12.27
CA LYS A 431 -3.06 -10.62 -12.37
C LYS A 431 -3.42 -9.33 -11.64
N LEU A 432 -2.96 -9.14 -10.41
CA LEU A 432 -3.23 -7.93 -9.63
C LEU A 432 -2.57 -6.68 -10.23
N ARG A 433 -1.37 -6.81 -10.83
CA ARG A 433 -0.71 -5.73 -11.57
C ARG A 433 -1.47 -5.31 -12.82
N SER A 434 -1.92 -6.27 -13.63
CA SER A 434 -2.71 -5.98 -14.84
C SER A 434 -4.10 -5.44 -14.49
N ALA A 435 -4.77 -5.97 -13.46
CA ALA A 435 -6.01 -5.43 -12.93
C ALA A 435 -5.84 -3.98 -12.41
N ARG A 436 -4.72 -3.68 -11.74
CA ARG A 436 -4.36 -2.32 -11.33
C ARG A 436 -4.12 -1.40 -12.54
N CYS A 437 -3.34 -1.81 -13.53
CA CYS A 437 -3.11 -0.98 -14.73
C CYS A 437 -4.43 -0.59 -15.40
N ASN A 438 -5.33 -1.56 -15.58
CA ASN A 438 -6.69 -1.36 -16.10
C ASN A 438 -7.59 -0.47 -15.21
N ALA A 439 -7.20 -0.18 -13.96
CA ALA A 439 -7.87 0.76 -13.07
C ALA A 439 -7.20 2.14 -13.11
N ASP A 440 -5.87 2.20 -13.04
CA ASP A 440 -5.07 3.42 -13.18
C ASP A 440 -5.32 4.10 -14.55
N ASP A 441 -5.50 3.31 -15.62
CA ASP A 441 -5.91 3.80 -16.95
C ASP A 441 -7.34 4.37 -16.94
N LYS A 442 -8.30 3.72 -16.28
CA LYS A 442 -9.70 4.21 -16.16
C LYS A 442 -9.80 5.47 -15.32
N ILE A 443 -8.93 5.64 -14.32
CA ILE A 443 -8.84 6.85 -13.51
C ILE A 443 -8.38 8.01 -14.41
N ARG A 444 -7.28 7.83 -15.17
CA ARG A 444 -6.81 8.82 -16.16
C ARG A 444 -7.90 9.20 -17.17
N ASP A 445 -8.59 8.19 -17.70
CA ASP A 445 -9.73 8.33 -18.62
C ASP A 445 -10.87 9.18 -18.03
N LEU A 446 -11.06 9.19 -16.70
CA LEU A 446 -12.06 9.99 -16.01
C LEU A 446 -11.52 11.38 -15.61
N GLU A 447 -10.25 11.48 -15.24
CA GLU A 447 -9.57 12.74 -14.96
C GLU A 447 -9.50 13.63 -16.20
N GLU A 448 -9.13 13.10 -17.37
CA GLU A 448 -9.14 13.83 -18.65
C GLU A 448 -10.56 14.30 -19.01
N LYS A 449 -11.59 13.46 -18.83
CA LYS A 449 -13.00 13.83 -19.06
C LYS A 449 -13.50 14.87 -18.06
N MET A 450 -12.96 14.92 -16.84
CA MET A 450 -13.27 15.95 -15.85
C MET A 450 -12.56 17.27 -16.18
N GLN A 451 -11.29 17.22 -16.61
CA GLN A 451 -10.52 18.39 -17.04
C GLN A 451 -11.13 19.05 -18.28
N SER A 452 -11.58 18.27 -19.28
CA SER A 452 -12.33 18.78 -20.44
C SER A 452 -13.55 19.60 -19.98
N LYS A 453 -14.38 19.02 -19.10
CA LYS A 453 -15.56 19.71 -18.57
C LYS A 453 -15.23 20.97 -17.76
N ILE A 454 -14.14 20.95 -16.98
CA ILE A 454 -13.68 22.15 -16.26
C ILE A 454 -13.30 23.24 -17.26
N ALA A 455 -12.55 22.92 -18.32
CA ALA A 455 -12.21 23.87 -19.38
C ALA A 455 -13.45 24.40 -20.12
N GLU A 456 -14.40 23.52 -20.47
CA GLU A 456 -15.69 23.88 -21.09
C GLU A 456 -16.50 24.85 -20.19
N TYR A 457 -16.55 24.59 -18.88
CA TYR A 457 -17.23 25.49 -17.93
C TYR A 457 -16.49 26.81 -17.73
N GLU A 458 -15.15 26.80 -17.71
CA GLU A 458 -14.34 28.03 -17.65
C GLU A 458 -14.49 28.90 -18.91
N GLU A 459 -14.57 28.30 -20.10
CA GLU A 459 -14.78 29.00 -21.36
C GLU A 459 -16.19 29.62 -21.39
N MET A 460 -17.22 28.89 -20.98
CA MET A 460 -18.58 29.45 -20.83
C MET A 460 -18.66 30.55 -19.76
N LEU A 461 -17.85 30.50 -18.69
CA LEU A 461 -17.78 31.57 -17.69
C LEU A 461 -17.19 32.84 -18.31
N LYS A 462 -16.04 32.72 -19.00
CA LYS A 462 -15.37 33.83 -19.69
C LYS A 462 -16.29 34.47 -20.73
N GLU A 463 -16.97 33.66 -21.55
CA GLU A 463 -17.93 34.15 -22.56
C GLU A 463 -19.13 34.89 -21.94
N LYS A 464 -19.52 34.53 -20.71
CA LYS A 464 -20.56 35.24 -19.94
C LYS A 464 -20.06 36.53 -19.33
N ASP A 465 -18.88 36.53 -18.72
CA ASP A 465 -18.29 37.73 -18.12
C ASP A 465 -17.94 38.78 -19.19
N GLU A 466 -17.47 38.36 -20.38
CA GLU A 466 -17.27 39.26 -21.52
C GLU A 466 -18.58 39.89 -22.02
N LYS A 467 -19.67 39.11 -22.08
CA LYS A 467 -21.01 39.63 -22.45
C LYS A 467 -21.53 40.63 -21.42
N HIS A 468 -21.47 40.30 -20.13
CA HIS A 468 -21.87 41.24 -19.07
C HIS A 468 -20.99 42.51 -19.06
N ALA A 469 -19.69 42.39 -19.36
CA ALA A 469 -18.81 43.55 -19.49
C ALA A 469 -19.18 44.45 -20.69
N GLN A 470 -19.54 43.86 -21.83
CA GLN A 470 -20.05 44.59 -23.01
C GLN A 470 -21.38 45.28 -22.70
N GLU A 471 -22.34 44.58 -22.09
CA GLU A 471 -23.64 45.13 -21.67
C GLU A 471 -23.48 46.31 -20.69
N LEU A 472 -22.57 46.18 -19.70
CA LEU A 472 -22.24 47.26 -18.77
C LEU A 472 -21.59 48.47 -19.45
N GLU A 473 -20.75 48.25 -20.46
CA GLU A 473 -20.09 49.35 -21.18
C GLU A 473 -21.06 50.06 -22.14
N GLU A 474 -21.93 49.33 -22.83
CA GLU A 474 -23.06 49.92 -23.57
C GLU A 474 -23.96 50.75 -22.65
N LEU A 475 -24.27 50.26 -21.45
CA LEU A 475 -25.13 50.95 -20.49
C LEU A 475 -24.47 52.22 -19.94
N LYS A 476 -23.16 52.19 -19.66
CA LYS A 476 -22.37 53.40 -19.34
C LYS A 476 -22.40 54.42 -20.47
N GLN A 477 -22.24 53.99 -21.72
CA GLN A 477 -22.28 54.90 -22.88
C GLN A 477 -23.65 55.54 -23.05
N LYS A 478 -24.74 54.79 -22.85
CA LYS A 478 -26.13 55.30 -22.89
C LYS A 478 -26.36 56.35 -21.79
N PHE A 479 -26.02 56.06 -20.53
CA PHE A 479 -26.13 57.04 -19.44
C PHE A 479 -25.17 58.23 -19.61
N GLY A 480 -23.99 58.02 -20.20
CA GLY A 480 -23.04 59.10 -20.50
C GLY A 480 -23.59 60.07 -21.55
N ALA A 481 -24.25 59.57 -22.60
CA ALA A 481 -24.92 60.39 -23.60
C ALA A 481 -26.14 61.13 -23.03
N GLU A 482 -26.97 60.47 -22.22
CA GLU A 482 -28.11 61.08 -21.55
C GLU A 482 -27.68 62.19 -20.56
N ALA A 483 -26.62 61.96 -19.79
CA ALA A 483 -26.04 62.98 -18.91
C ALA A 483 -25.44 64.17 -19.68
N GLN A 484 -24.86 63.94 -20.86
CA GLN A 484 -24.40 65.02 -21.76
C GLN A 484 -25.58 65.83 -22.32
N ASP A 485 -26.63 65.17 -22.81
CA ASP A 485 -27.82 65.86 -23.32
C ASP A 485 -28.53 66.68 -22.24
N LEU A 486 -28.74 66.11 -21.05
CA LEU A 486 -29.25 66.84 -19.89
C LEU A 486 -28.36 68.03 -19.48
N THR A 487 -27.05 67.91 -19.64
CA THR A 487 -26.11 69.04 -19.40
C THR A 487 -26.30 70.14 -20.44
N ILE A 488 -26.43 69.78 -21.73
CA ILE A 488 -26.69 70.73 -22.83
C ILE A 488 -28.05 71.42 -22.64
N GLN A 489 -29.10 70.67 -22.31
CA GLN A 489 -30.43 71.22 -21.99
C GLN A 489 -30.35 72.22 -20.80
N LEU A 490 -29.60 71.88 -19.74
CA LEU A 490 -29.38 72.78 -18.60
C LEU A 490 -28.55 74.02 -18.97
N GLU A 491 -27.69 73.98 -19.97
CA GLU A 491 -26.97 75.15 -20.48
C GLU A 491 -27.85 76.04 -21.37
N VAL A 492 -28.68 75.44 -22.25
CA VAL A 492 -29.68 76.17 -23.04
C VAL A 492 -30.67 76.90 -22.13
N VAL A 493 -31.25 76.22 -21.13
CA VAL A 493 -32.21 76.84 -20.20
C VAL A 493 -31.56 77.94 -19.34
N LYS A 494 -30.25 77.85 -19.02
CA LYS A 494 -29.51 78.96 -18.39
C LYS A 494 -29.36 80.16 -19.34
N ALA A 495 -29.04 79.91 -20.61
CA ALA A 495 -28.88 80.96 -21.62
C ALA A 495 -30.20 81.68 -21.90
N GLU A 496 -31.29 80.94 -22.12
CA GLU A 496 -32.66 81.48 -22.24
C GLU A 496 -33.03 82.30 -21.00
N LYS A 497 -32.77 81.77 -19.79
CA LYS A 497 -33.01 82.51 -18.54
C LYS A 497 -32.25 83.84 -18.52
N THR A 498 -30.96 83.87 -18.90
CA THR A 498 -30.21 85.14 -18.94
C THR A 498 -30.77 86.11 -19.97
N GLU A 499 -31.20 85.64 -21.14
CA GLU A 499 -31.83 86.48 -22.16
C GLU A 499 -33.18 87.06 -21.67
N PHE A 500 -33.97 86.28 -20.92
CA PHE A 500 -35.18 86.78 -20.26
C PHE A 500 -34.88 87.77 -19.13
N GLU A 501 -33.85 87.56 -18.31
CA GLU A 501 -33.42 88.53 -17.30
C GLU A 501 -32.94 89.85 -17.92
N GLU A 502 -32.29 89.82 -19.09
CA GLU A 502 -31.92 91.02 -19.85
C GLU A 502 -33.14 91.73 -20.46
N LYS A 503 -34.08 90.98 -21.05
CA LYS A 503 -35.36 91.52 -21.55
C LYS A 503 -36.17 92.18 -20.44
N VAL A 504 -36.20 91.61 -19.23
CA VAL A 504 -36.87 92.21 -18.07
C VAL A 504 -36.19 93.52 -17.68
N LYS A 505 -34.86 93.56 -17.53
CA LYS A 505 -34.11 94.79 -17.20
C LYS A 505 -34.31 95.88 -18.25
N ALA A 506 -34.39 95.54 -19.54
CA ALA A 506 -34.69 96.48 -20.61
C ALA A 506 -36.10 97.07 -20.46
N LEU A 507 -37.12 96.24 -20.24
CA LEU A 507 -38.50 96.69 -20.04
C LEU A 507 -38.67 97.52 -18.75
N GLU A 508 -37.96 97.18 -17.68
CA GLU A 508 -37.93 98.00 -16.44
C GLU A 508 -37.36 99.40 -16.69
N GLN A 509 -36.30 99.50 -17.51
CA GLN A 509 -35.71 100.77 -17.89
C GLN A 509 -36.59 101.56 -18.88
N ASP A 510 -37.22 100.92 -19.87
CA ASP A 510 -38.20 101.54 -20.77
C ASP A 510 -39.42 102.11 -20.01
N ILE A 511 -39.93 101.36 -19.01
CA ILE A 511 -41.04 101.81 -18.15
C ILE A 511 -40.62 103.04 -17.34
N LYS A 512 -39.40 103.04 -16.79
CA LYS A 512 -38.84 104.15 -16.02
C LYS A 512 -38.63 105.39 -16.88
N ASP A 513 -38.07 105.25 -18.07
CA ASP A 513 -37.87 106.36 -19.00
C ASP A 513 -39.20 106.89 -19.53
N SER A 514 -40.18 106.04 -19.84
CA SER A 514 -41.57 106.44 -20.16
C SER A 514 -42.25 107.21 -19.01
N VAL A 515 -41.95 106.85 -17.76
CA VAL A 515 -42.45 107.56 -16.57
C VAL A 515 -41.75 108.91 -16.39
N ASP A 516 -40.47 109.04 -16.69
CA ASP A 516 -39.76 110.32 -16.64
C ASP A 516 -40.11 111.24 -17.83
N ASP A 517 -40.32 110.70 -19.03
CA ASP A 517 -40.88 111.43 -20.18
C ASP A 517 -42.29 111.95 -19.88
N ARG A 518 -43.13 111.16 -19.20
CA ARG A 518 -44.44 111.61 -18.72
C ARG A 518 -44.33 112.77 -17.74
N LYS A 519 -43.42 112.71 -16.76
CA LYS A 519 -43.13 113.84 -15.85
C LYS A 519 -42.61 115.06 -16.60
N ILE A 520 -41.83 114.89 -17.67
CA ILE A 520 -41.35 115.97 -18.53
C ILE A 520 -42.51 116.58 -19.33
N GLN A 521 -43.41 115.76 -19.87
CA GLN A 521 -44.59 116.22 -20.59
C GLN A 521 -45.62 116.91 -19.68
N GLU A 522 -45.81 116.43 -18.46
CA GLU A 522 -46.59 117.08 -17.40
C GLU A 522 -45.99 118.45 -17.03
N LYS A 523 -44.66 118.55 -16.86
CA LYS A 523 -43.97 119.84 -16.63
C LYS A 523 -44.14 120.81 -17.81
N LYS A 524 -43.99 120.32 -19.06
CA LYS A 524 -44.22 121.11 -20.29
C LYS A 524 -45.68 121.59 -20.36
N GLY A 525 -46.65 120.71 -20.12
CA GLY A 525 -48.08 121.01 -20.09
C GLY A 525 -48.45 122.00 -18.98
N PHE A 526 -47.89 121.85 -17.78
CA PHE A 526 -48.08 122.80 -16.69
C PHE A 526 -47.51 124.20 -17.03
N SER A 527 -46.36 124.27 -17.70
CA SER A 527 -45.82 125.54 -18.20
C SER A 527 -46.74 126.16 -19.25
N MET A 528 -47.24 125.36 -20.20
CA MET A 528 -48.19 125.83 -21.22
C MET A 528 -49.50 126.33 -20.59
N VAL A 529 -50.05 125.63 -19.59
CA VAL A 529 -51.22 126.07 -18.82
C VAL A 529 -50.93 127.36 -18.04
N LYS A 530 -49.72 127.52 -17.48
CA LYS A 530 -49.30 128.75 -16.81
C LYS A 530 -49.19 129.93 -17.78
N ASP A 531 -48.67 129.71 -18.98
CA ASP A 531 -48.61 130.74 -20.02
C ASP A 531 -49.98 131.07 -20.62
N LEU A 532 -50.83 130.07 -20.87
CA LEU A 532 -52.23 130.30 -21.28
C LEU A 532 -53.00 131.05 -20.19
N LYS A 533 -52.78 130.76 -18.90
CA LYS A 533 -53.37 131.51 -17.78
C LYS A 533 -52.85 132.96 -17.73
N ARG A 534 -51.57 133.19 -18.07
CA ARG A 534 -50.99 134.55 -18.20
C ARG A 534 -51.60 135.30 -19.39
N GLN A 535 -51.74 134.65 -20.55
CA GLN A 535 -52.39 135.23 -21.74
C GLN A 535 -53.86 135.55 -21.47
N LEU A 536 -54.61 134.63 -20.86
CA LEU A 536 -56.00 134.83 -20.43
C LEU A 536 -56.13 136.02 -19.47
N GLN A 537 -55.20 136.19 -18.53
CA GLN A 537 -55.22 137.35 -17.63
C GLN A 537 -54.86 138.65 -18.36
N VAL A 538 -53.92 138.64 -19.31
CA VAL A 538 -53.62 139.81 -20.14
C VAL A 538 -54.81 140.20 -21.01
N GLU A 539 -55.49 139.23 -21.64
CA GLU A 539 -56.70 139.50 -22.43
C GLU A 539 -57.91 139.87 -21.56
N ARG A 540 -58.02 139.38 -20.32
CA ARG A 540 -58.99 139.90 -19.34
C ARG A 540 -58.71 141.35 -18.99
N ASN A 541 -57.48 141.69 -18.60
CA ASN A 541 -57.08 143.08 -18.31
C ASN A 541 -57.22 143.99 -19.56
N ARG A 542 -57.11 143.43 -20.76
CA ARG A 542 -57.34 144.14 -22.04
C ARG A 542 -58.83 144.33 -22.30
N ALA A 543 -59.67 143.33 -22.03
CA ALA A 543 -61.13 143.40 -22.13
C ALA A 543 -61.72 144.35 -21.08
N GLU A 544 -61.18 144.34 -19.86
CA GLU A 544 -61.49 145.31 -18.80
C GLU A 544 -61.15 146.73 -19.27
N LYS A 545 -59.98 146.97 -19.87
CA LYS A 545 -59.64 148.27 -20.49
C LYS A 545 -60.48 148.64 -21.72
N LEU A 546 -60.99 147.63 -22.44
CA LEU A 546 -61.94 147.82 -23.54
C LEU A 546 -63.34 148.16 -23.02
N GLN A 547 -63.70 147.65 -21.84
CA GLN A 547 -64.92 147.95 -21.11
C GLN A 547 -64.85 149.33 -20.43
N GLU A 548 -63.69 149.70 -19.85
CA GLU A 548 -63.39 151.07 -19.43
C GLU A 548 -63.55 152.04 -20.61
N ARG A 549 -62.95 151.74 -21.78
CA ARG A 549 -63.14 152.53 -23.00
C ARG A 549 -64.57 152.55 -23.52
N LEU A 550 -65.32 151.45 -23.42
CA LEU A 550 -66.75 151.46 -23.73
C LEU A 550 -67.55 152.32 -22.75
N GLN A 551 -67.11 152.40 -21.49
CA GLN A 551 -67.72 153.23 -20.45
C GLN A 551 -67.30 154.71 -20.55
N GLU A 552 -66.12 155.02 -21.08
CA GLU A 552 -65.73 156.36 -21.58
C GLU A 552 -66.61 156.76 -22.78
N VAL A 553 -66.75 155.88 -23.78
CA VAL A 553 -67.61 156.10 -24.97
C VAL A 553 -69.10 156.19 -24.62
N LEU A 554 -69.56 155.55 -23.53
CA LEU A 554 -70.93 155.72 -23.01
C LEU A 554 -71.12 157.05 -22.25
N ASN A 555 -70.04 157.71 -21.80
CA ASN A 555 -70.10 159.03 -21.15
C ASN A 555 -69.95 160.20 -22.15
N GLU A 556 -69.43 159.98 -23.36
CA GLU A 556 -69.36 161.01 -24.41
C GLU A 556 -70.43 160.83 -25.51
N GLN A 557 -71.43 161.71 -25.47
CA GLN A 557 -72.65 161.59 -26.25
C GLN A 557 -72.49 162.10 -27.70
N ASN A 558 -72.24 161.19 -28.67
CA ASN A 558 -72.86 161.13 -30.02
C ASN A 558 -72.07 160.27 -31.05
N ARG A 559 -72.61 159.11 -31.48
CA ARG A 559 -73.04 158.88 -32.89
C ARG A 559 -73.63 157.47 -33.15
N SER A 560 -74.37 157.41 -34.27
CA SER A 560 -75.21 156.32 -34.78
C SER A 560 -74.64 154.90 -34.70
N VAL A 561 -75.53 153.94 -34.41
CA VAL A 561 -75.42 152.56 -34.89
C VAL A 561 -75.96 152.54 -36.32
N ASP A 562 -75.11 152.22 -37.30
CA ASP A 562 -75.48 151.65 -38.61
C ASP A 562 -74.21 151.40 -39.46
N GLU A 563 -73.65 150.19 -39.37
CA GLU A 563 -72.99 149.43 -40.46
C GLU A 563 -72.47 148.07 -39.94
N ILE A 564 -73.39 147.33 -39.31
CA ILE A 564 -73.20 145.90 -39.05
C ILE A 564 -73.71 145.14 -40.29
N LEU A 565 -72.86 144.27 -40.86
CA LEU A 565 -73.06 143.40 -42.04
C LEU A 565 -72.86 144.03 -43.44
N GLN A 566 -71.66 143.81 -44.02
CA GLN A 566 -71.53 143.41 -45.43
C GLN A 566 -70.16 142.79 -45.75
N SER A 567 -70.15 141.86 -46.74
CA SER A 567 -68.99 141.28 -47.46
C SER A 567 -67.97 140.45 -46.63
N SER A 568 -67.70 139.14 -46.86
CA SER A 568 -67.42 138.33 -48.08
C SER A 568 -66.04 138.61 -48.71
N ALA A 569 -65.23 137.63 -49.16
CA ALA A 569 -65.23 136.15 -49.02
C ALA A 569 -63.89 135.55 -49.50
N GLY A 570 -63.63 134.26 -49.19
CA GLY A 570 -62.47 133.44 -49.62
C GLY A 570 -62.21 132.35 -48.56
N PHE A 571 -62.27 131.03 -48.79
CA PHE A 571 -61.59 130.17 -49.80
C PHE A 571 -60.07 130.36 -49.77
N GLU A 572 -59.26 129.30 -49.69
CA GLU A 572 -59.41 128.00 -50.37
C GLU A 572 -59.60 126.73 -49.49
N LYS A 573 -59.58 125.57 -50.18
CA LYS A 573 -59.80 124.16 -49.81
C LYS A 573 -58.80 123.33 -50.68
N PRO A 574 -58.69 121.98 -50.65
CA PRO A 574 -59.17 120.96 -49.70
C PRO A 574 -58.11 119.87 -49.36
N LYS A 575 -58.60 118.71 -48.85
CA LYS A 575 -57.94 117.41 -48.56
C LYS A 575 -57.29 117.32 -47.16
N GLY A 576 -57.46 116.22 -46.41
CA GLY A 576 -58.07 114.92 -46.70
C GLY A 576 -57.10 113.79 -46.32
N ASP A 577 -57.45 112.74 -45.59
CA ASP A 577 -58.80 112.26 -45.19
C ASP A 577 -58.83 111.69 -43.74
N ALA A 578 -60.04 111.32 -43.28
CA ALA A 578 -60.36 110.36 -42.21
C ALA A 578 -59.52 110.38 -40.90
N SER A 579 -59.97 111.05 -39.82
CA SER A 579 -60.94 110.55 -38.81
C SER A 579 -60.44 109.34 -37.98
N SER A 580 -60.03 109.52 -36.71
CA SER A 580 -60.87 109.53 -35.48
C SER A 580 -61.29 108.11 -35.00
N ILE A 581 -61.13 107.68 -33.74
CA ILE A 581 -61.73 108.17 -32.47
C ILE A 581 -63.27 108.19 -32.55
N SER A 582 -64.06 107.45 -31.76
CA SER A 582 -63.78 106.48 -30.67
C SER A 582 -64.99 105.55 -30.39
N SER A 583 -64.80 104.56 -29.50
CA SER A 583 -65.75 104.12 -28.46
C SER A 583 -66.84 103.03 -28.68
N TRP A 584 -66.72 101.99 -27.82
CA TRP A 584 -67.77 101.29 -27.04
C TRP A 584 -68.77 100.30 -27.71
N SER A 585 -68.67 99.03 -27.25
CA SER A 585 -69.77 98.15 -26.77
C SER A 585 -70.66 97.27 -27.69
N TYR A 586 -70.44 95.95 -27.55
CA TYR A 586 -71.42 94.86 -27.33
C TYR A 586 -72.24 94.21 -28.49
N VAL A 587 -72.59 92.93 -28.25
CA VAL A 587 -73.55 92.01 -28.95
C VAL A 587 -73.07 91.26 -30.22
N SER A 588 -72.59 90.03 -29.96
CA SER A 588 -73.01 88.72 -30.55
C SER A 588 -72.98 88.43 -32.07
N GLY A 589 -72.36 87.30 -32.44
CA GLY A 589 -72.77 86.48 -33.59
C GLY A 589 -71.66 85.76 -34.38
N GLY A 590 -71.63 84.42 -34.36
CA GLY A 590 -71.06 83.61 -35.45
C GLY A 590 -69.63 83.04 -35.28
N THR A 591 -69.57 81.78 -34.83
CA THR A 591 -68.71 80.68 -35.36
C THR A 591 -67.45 81.01 -36.19
N ALA A 592 -66.26 80.60 -35.70
CA ALA A 592 -65.57 79.39 -36.18
C ALA A 592 -64.18 79.16 -35.52
N GLU A 593 -63.91 77.91 -35.16
CA GLU A 593 -62.61 77.21 -35.13
C GLU A 593 -61.33 77.97 -34.69
N ARG A 594 -60.96 77.79 -33.42
CA ARG A 594 -59.56 77.74 -32.95
C ARG A 594 -59.44 76.81 -31.75
N GLU A 595 -58.62 75.77 -31.87
CA GLU A 595 -58.16 74.96 -30.74
C GLU A 595 -56.68 75.25 -30.45
N ASN A 596 -56.33 75.35 -29.17
CA ASN A 596 -54.96 75.21 -28.66
C ASN A 596 -54.98 75.18 -27.12
N LYS A 597 -54.37 74.15 -26.51
CA LYS A 597 -53.84 74.11 -25.13
C LYS A 597 -54.86 74.28 -23.96
N ASP A 598 -54.76 73.57 -22.84
CA ASP A 598 -53.80 72.57 -22.33
C ASP A 598 -54.40 71.84 -21.09
N VAL A 599 -53.72 70.80 -20.58
CA VAL A 599 -53.85 70.14 -19.25
C VAL A 599 -55.24 69.61 -18.79
N THR A 600 -55.33 68.29 -18.55
CA THR A 600 -55.54 67.64 -17.21
C THR A 600 -56.24 66.28 -17.34
N GLN A 601 -55.65 65.25 -16.71
CA GLN A 601 -56.21 63.95 -16.28
C GLN A 601 -57.51 63.44 -16.96
N GLN A 602 -57.39 62.41 -17.80
CA GLN A 602 -58.52 61.55 -18.17
C GLN A 602 -58.60 60.33 -17.25
N SER A 603 -59.74 60.18 -16.58
CA SER A 603 -60.18 58.92 -15.97
C SER A 603 -61.71 58.83 -15.98
N ASP A 604 -62.26 58.63 -17.18
CA ASP A 604 -63.62 58.14 -17.41
C ASP A 604 -63.52 56.64 -17.77
N THR A 605 -64.40 55.75 -17.32
CA THR A 605 -65.85 55.80 -17.56
C THR A 605 -66.71 55.74 -16.29
N SER A 606 -67.89 56.35 -16.36
CA SER A 606 -68.77 56.62 -15.22
C SER A 606 -70.12 55.91 -15.30
N SER A 607 -70.61 55.47 -14.13
CA SER A 607 -72.01 55.06 -13.82
C SER A 607 -72.58 53.83 -14.56
N GLY A 608 -73.47 53.04 -13.96
CA GLY A 608 -73.93 53.06 -12.56
C GLY A 608 -75.27 52.35 -12.39
N GLY A 609 -75.27 51.15 -11.79
CA GLY A 609 -76.47 50.37 -11.51
C GLY A 609 -76.14 49.25 -10.51
N HIS A 610 -76.87 49.21 -9.40
CA HIS A 610 -76.47 48.46 -8.21
C HIS A 610 -77.44 47.31 -7.94
N ASP A 611 -76.98 46.05 -8.01
CA ASP A 611 -77.61 44.96 -7.24
C ASP A 611 -76.62 43.82 -6.91
N SER A 612 -77.09 42.90 -6.07
CA SER A 612 -76.31 41.94 -5.27
C SER A 612 -75.71 40.72 -6.02
N PRO A 613 -74.75 39.99 -5.39
CA PRO A 613 -73.79 39.15 -6.12
C PRO A 613 -74.24 37.69 -6.35
N ASN A 614 -73.29 36.91 -6.89
CA ASN A 614 -73.19 35.45 -6.95
C ASN A 614 -73.59 34.75 -8.28
N ARG A 615 -72.61 34.59 -9.17
CA ARG A 615 -72.39 33.38 -9.99
C ARG A 615 -71.00 33.41 -10.65
N ILE A 616 -69.99 32.84 -9.98
CA ILE A 616 -68.75 32.42 -10.65
C ILE A 616 -69.09 31.23 -11.57
N SER A 617 -68.52 31.14 -12.77
CA SER A 617 -68.83 30.01 -13.65
C SER A 617 -68.25 28.69 -13.08
N PRO A 618 -69.01 27.58 -13.11
CA PRO A 618 -68.51 26.30 -12.58
C PRO A 618 -67.18 25.88 -13.21
N THR A 619 -67.02 26.12 -14.51
CA THR A 619 -65.82 25.82 -15.29
C THR A 619 -64.55 26.52 -14.82
N LEU A 620 -64.65 27.73 -14.26
CA LEU A 620 -63.46 28.45 -13.78
C LEU A 620 -62.96 27.85 -12.47
N LEU A 621 -63.89 27.62 -11.52
CA LEU A 621 -63.61 26.94 -10.25
C LEU A 621 -63.14 25.51 -10.47
N GLU A 622 -63.71 24.80 -11.44
CA GLU A 622 -63.28 23.46 -11.84
C GLU A 622 -61.85 23.47 -12.42
N SER A 623 -61.49 24.48 -13.23
CA SER A 623 -60.10 24.63 -13.70
C SER A 623 -59.12 24.97 -12.57
N GLU A 624 -59.52 25.80 -11.61
CA GLU A 624 -58.67 26.22 -10.49
C GLU A 624 -58.47 25.08 -9.48
N THR A 625 -59.54 24.33 -9.14
CA THR A 625 -59.46 23.13 -8.30
C THR A 625 -58.63 22.02 -8.95
N ASN A 626 -58.73 21.81 -10.27
CA ASN A 626 -57.85 20.87 -10.98
C ASN A 626 -56.38 21.31 -10.95
N ASN A 627 -56.08 22.60 -11.10
CA ASN A 627 -54.72 23.14 -10.95
C ASN A 627 -54.18 22.99 -9.52
N LEU A 628 -55.03 23.19 -8.50
CA LEU A 628 -54.70 22.94 -7.10
C LEU A 628 -54.44 21.46 -6.83
N LEU A 629 -55.28 20.55 -7.34
CA LEU A 629 -55.08 19.10 -7.27
C LEU A 629 -53.77 18.66 -7.92
N ALA A 630 -53.45 19.17 -9.12
CA ALA A 630 -52.19 18.90 -9.79
C ALA A 630 -50.98 19.40 -8.98
N LYS A 631 -51.09 20.58 -8.35
CA LYS A 631 -50.02 21.15 -7.51
C LYS A 631 -49.88 20.40 -6.19
N VAL A 632 -50.97 19.92 -5.58
CA VAL A 632 -50.94 19.04 -4.40
C VAL A 632 -50.29 17.71 -4.75
N ALA A 633 -50.62 17.09 -5.89
CA ALA A 633 -49.97 15.85 -6.34
C ALA A 633 -48.46 16.04 -6.58
N GLN A 634 -48.04 17.14 -7.22
CA GLN A 634 -46.62 17.47 -7.38
C GLN A 634 -45.90 17.73 -6.05
N LEU A 635 -46.57 18.33 -5.07
CA LEU A 635 -46.02 18.54 -3.73
C LEU A 635 -45.92 17.22 -2.96
N GLN A 636 -46.93 16.35 -3.03
CA GLN A 636 -46.89 15.00 -2.45
C GLN A 636 -45.77 14.15 -3.05
N GLN A 637 -45.60 14.16 -4.38
CA GLN A 637 -44.50 13.44 -5.04
C GLN A 637 -43.13 13.98 -4.60
N LYS A 638 -42.97 15.30 -4.45
CA LYS A 638 -41.74 15.91 -3.92
C LYS A 638 -41.50 15.58 -2.46
N ASN A 639 -42.54 15.56 -1.63
CA ASN A 639 -42.44 15.19 -0.22
C ASN A 639 -42.02 13.72 -0.09
N TRP A 640 -42.63 12.81 -0.86
CA TRP A 640 -42.29 11.39 -0.88
C TRP A 640 -40.83 11.13 -1.31
N VAL A 641 -40.32 11.81 -2.33
CA VAL A 641 -38.90 11.72 -2.74
C VAL A 641 -37.95 12.30 -1.68
N LEU A 642 -38.38 13.33 -0.94
CA LEU A 642 -37.60 13.86 0.19
C LEU A 642 -37.64 12.93 1.41
N GLU A 643 -38.77 12.30 1.70
CA GLU A 643 -38.94 11.27 2.74
C GLU A 643 -38.09 10.04 2.43
N GLU A 644 -38.09 9.54 1.19
CA GLU A 644 -37.22 8.45 0.74
C GLU A 644 -35.74 8.80 0.90
N LYS A 645 -35.34 10.02 0.52
CA LYS A 645 -33.96 10.52 0.69
C LYS A 645 -33.57 10.68 2.15
N VAL A 646 -34.48 11.14 3.02
CA VAL A 646 -34.25 11.22 4.47
C VAL A 646 -34.09 9.83 5.05
N ASN A 647 -34.99 8.89 4.75
CA ASN A 647 -34.90 7.50 5.19
C ASN A 647 -33.58 6.83 4.75
N HIS A 648 -33.13 7.04 3.50
CA HIS A 648 -31.81 6.58 3.06
C HIS A 648 -30.63 7.20 3.83
N LEU A 649 -30.72 8.49 4.21
CA LEU A 649 -29.71 9.13 5.05
C LEU A 649 -29.75 8.61 6.49
N GLU A 650 -30.94 8.35 7.03
CA GLU A 650 -31.14 7.77 8.37
C GLU A 650 -30.59 6.34 8.45
N MET A 651 -30.94 5.47 7.51
CA MET A 651 -30.39 4.11 7.40
C MET A 651 -28.86 4.09 7.23
N SER A 652 -28.32 5.03 6.43
CA SER A 652 -26.86 5.16 6.23
C SER A 652 -26.16 5.65 7.49
N ASN A 653 -26.76 6.61 8.20
CA ASN A 653 -26.24 7.16 9.45
C ASN A 653 -26.34 6.13 10.61
N GLU A 654 -27.41 5.33 10.67
CA GLU A 654 -27.53 4.21 11.61
C GLU A 654 -26.40 3.18 11.38
N ALA A 655 -26.16 2.77 10.12
CA ALA A 655 -25.07 1.87 9.78
C ALA A 655 -23.68 2.44 10.11
N LEU A 656 -23.49 3.76 9.96
CA LEU A 656 -22.25 4.46 10.32
C LEU A 656 -22.05 4.54 11.84
N VAL A 657 -23.10 4.85 12.61
CA VAL A 657 -23.07 4.80 14.07
C VAL A 657 -22.71 3.40 14.56
N ASP A 658 -23.29 2.36 13.94
CA ASP A 658 -23.05 0.97 14.29
C ASP A 658 -21.60 0.53 13.96
N ASP A 659 -21.00 1.02 12.87
CA ASP A 659 -19.56 0.86 12.57
C ASP A 659 -18.65 1.65 13.53
N VAL A 660 -19.00 2.89 13.89
CA VAL A 660 -18.28 3.68 14.90
C VAL A 660 -18.30 2.98 16.27
N LEU A 661 -19.43 2.42 16.69
CA LEU A 661 -19.55 1.64 17.92
C LEU A 661 -18.69 0.36 17.87
N LYS A 662 -18.68 -0.37 16.75
CA LYS A 662 -17.81 -1.55 16.55
C LYS A 662 -16.33 -1.20 16.60
N LYS A 663 -15.93 -0.09 15.97
CA LYS A 663 -14.55 0.44 16.02
C LYS A 663 -14.17 0.91 17.42
N THR A 664 -15.07 1.58 18.13
CA THR A 664 -14.87 2.01 19.52
C THR A 664 -14.68 0.82 20.44
N ALA A 665 -15.50 -0.23 20.31
CA ALA A 665 -15.35 -1.46 21.08
C ALA A 665 -14.03 -2.21 20.76
N LEU A 666 -13.58 -2.21 19.50
CA LEU A 666 -12.30 -2.79 19.09
C LEU A 666 -11.12 -2.00 19.65
N ILE A 667 -11.17 -0.67 19.60
CA ILE A 667 -10.17 0.22 20.22
C ILE A 667 -10.15 0.01 21.74
N GLN A 668 -11.32 -0.05 22.40
CA GLN A 668 -11.43 -0.31 23.83
C GLN A 668 -10.80 -1.66 24.22
N PHE A 669 -11.04 -2.72 23.43
CA PHE A 669 -10.43 -4.03 23.63
C PHE A 669 -8.90 -3.94 23.64
N TYR A 670 -8.28 -3.39 22.58
CA TYR A 670 -6.83 -3.25 22.51
C TYR A 670 -6.25 -2.27 23.55
N CYS A 671 -6.95 -1.17 23.87
CA CYS A 671 -6.51 -0.20 24.87
C CYS A 671 -6.65 -0.68 26.33
N MET A 672 -7.52 -1.65 26.60
CA MET A 672 -7.65 -2.29 27.92
C MET A 672 -6.69 -3.47 28.08
N GLU A 673 -6.56 -4.34 27.08
CA GLU A 673 -5.66 -5.51 27.17
C GLU A 673 -4.17 -5.12 27.03
N GLY A 674 -3.89 -4.02 26.31
CA GLY A 674 -2.57 -3.37 26.24
C GLY A 674 -2.13 -2.62 27.51
N ARG A 675 -2.88 -2.71 28.63
CA ARG A 675 -2.53 -2.14 29.95
C ARG A 675 -2.28 -3.22 31.01
N SER A 676 -1.55 -4.26 30.65
CA SER A 676 -1.03 -5.26 31.59
C SER A 676 0.28 -4.74 32.23
N ASP A 677 0.21 -4.31 33.49
CA ASP A 677 1.37 -3.86 34.27
C ASP A 677 2.46 -4.94 34.39
N PRO A 678 3.76 -4.59 34.35
CA PRO A 678 4.87 -5.55 34.36
C PRO A 678 5.13 -6.21 35.73
N HIS A 679 4.18 -6.17 36.66
CA HIS A 679 4.34 -6.58 38.06
C HIS A 679 3.21 -7.50 38.56
N SER A 680 3.05 -8.66 37.92
CA SER A 680 2.41 -9.82 38.53
C SER A 680 3.13 -11.11 38.14
N SER A 681 3.70 -11.81 39.12
CA SER A 681 4.54 -13.00 38.91
C SER A 681 3.72 -14.30 39.04
N ALA A 682 3.07 -14.72 37.95
CA ALA A 682 2.43 -16.03 37.82
C ALA A 682 2.63 -16.63 36.42
N ALA A 683 2.43 -17.94 36.29
CA ALA A 683 2.89 -18.75 35.15
C ALA A 683 2.36 -18.29 33.76
N PRO A 684 3.18 -18.41 32.69
CA PRO A 684 2.83 -17.97 31.34
C PRO A 684 1.94 -18.99 30.61
N ASP A 685 0.68 -19.08 31.01
CA ASP A 685 -0.28 -19.94 30.32
C ASP A 685 -0.71 -19.29 28.98
N LYS A 686 -0.45 -19.99 27.87
CA LYS A 686 -0.46 -19.38 26.54
C LYS A 686 -1.89 -19.00 26.12
N LEU A 687 -2.18 -17.70 26.06
CA LEU A 687 -3.26 -17.13 25.25
C LEU A 687 -2.95 -17.35 23.76
N SER A 688 -3.10 -18.60 23.34
CA SER A 688 -2.67 -19.06 22.01
C SER A 688 -3.44 -18.35 20.91
N ILE A 689 -2.73 -18.05 19.82
CA ILE A 689 -3.26 -17.50 18.55
C ILE A 689 -4.53 -18.25 18.09
N LYS A 690 -4.64 -19.54 18.44
CA LYS A 690 -5.85 -20.35 18.25
C LYS A 690 -7.13 -19.66 18.75
N ARG A 691 -7.17 -19.04 19.94
CA ARG A 691 -8.39 -18.33 20.40
C ARG A 691 -8.76 -17.17 19.49
N ILE A 692 -7.78 -16.43 18.98
CA ILE A 692 -7.99 -15.29 18.07
C ILE A 692 -8.46 -15.81 16.70
N VAL A 693 -7.86 -16.89 16.20
CA VAL A 693 -8.27 -17.57 14.95
C VAL A 693 -9.67 -18.15 15.09
N ASP A 694 -10.02 -18.75 16.21
CA ASP A 694 -11.35 -19.30 16.48
C ASP A 694 -12.39 -18.16 16.57
N PHE A 695 -12.07 -17.03 17.23
CA PHE A 695 -12.95 -15.84 17.30
C PHE A 695 -13.14 -15.15 15.92
N ILE A 696 -12.12 -15.18 15.07
CA ILE A 696 -12.19 -14.69 13.68
C ILE A 696 -12.99 -15.67 12.80
N LYS A 697 -12.84 -16.99 13.01
CA LYS A 697 -13.61 -18.01 12.30
C LYS A 697 -15.09 -17.96 12.65
N ASP A 698 -15.45 -17.91 13.93
CA ASP A 698 -16.85 -17.79 14.36
C ASP A 698 -17.51 -16.54 13.75
N ARG A 699 -16.80 -15.41 13.69
CA ARG A 699 -17.29 -14.19 13.00
C ARG A 699 -17.34 -14.31 11.47
N GLY A 700 -16.40 -15.01 10.85
CA GLY A 700 -16.43 -15.31 9.42
C GLY A 700 -17.64 -16.16 9.06
N ASP A 701 -17.91 -17.20 9.87
CA ASP A 701 -19.05 -18.08 9.73
C ASP A 701 -20.37 -17.35 10.05
N GLU A 702 -20.45 -16.45 11.03
CA GLU A 702 -21.66 -15.62 11.23
C GLU A 702 -21.93 -14.67 10.05
N ASN A 703 -20.90 -14.03 9.48
CA ASN A 703 -21.08 -13.24 8.25
C ASN A 703 -21.55 -14.12 7.07
N LEU A 704 -20.99 -15.31 6.90
CA LEU A 704 -21.42 -16.28 5.87
C LEU A 704 -22.84 -16.81 6.12
N LYS A 705 -23.23 -17.04 7.38
CA LYS A 705 -24.60 -17.42 7.77
C LYS A 705 -25.58 -16.29 7.46
N GLU A 706 -25.25 -15.04 7.80
CA GLU A 706 -26.16 -13.90 7.52
C GLU A 706 -26.27 -13.61 6.02
N ILE A 707 -25.19 -13.76 5.24
CA ILE A 707 -25.22 -13.71 3.76
C ILE A 707 -26.11 -14.83 3.22
N ASN A 708 -25.93 -16.09 3.65
CA ASN A 708 -26.78 -17.20 3.22
C ASN A 708 -28.24 -17.00 3.64
N ARG A 709 -28.50 -16.49 4.85
CA ARG A 709 -29.85 -16.19 5.36
C ARG A 709 -30.51 -15.04 4.60
N ARG A 710 -29.73 -14.07 4.10
CA ARG A 710 -30.21 -12.98 3.22
C ARG A 710 -30.47 -13.48 1.80
N MET A 711 -29.61 -14.34 1.27
CA MET A 711 -29.81 -15.03 -0.01
C MET A 711 -31.04 -15.92 0.02
N GLN A 712 -31.24 -16.68 1.10
CA GLN A 712 -32.42 -17.51 1.31
C GLN A 712 -33.70 -16.66 1.37
N ARG A 713 -33.73 -15.57 2.15
CA ARG A 713 -34.85 -14.60 2.15
C ARG A 713 -35.15 -14.05 0.76
N MET A 714 -34.12 -13.70 -0.01
CA MET A 714 -34.27 -13.20 -1.39
C MET A 714 -34.83 -14.27 -2.34
N LEU A 715 -34.41 -15.54 -2.18
CA LEU A 715 -34.94 -16.68 -2.94
C LEU A 715 -36.40 -16.97 -2.55
N GLU A 716 -36.73 -16.96 -1.27
CA GLU A 716 -38.09 -17.12 -0.76
C GLU A 716 -39.02 -16.00 -1.28
N GLU A 717 -38.56 -14.75 -1.26
CA GLU A 717 -39.29 -13.60 -1.83
C GLU A 717 -39.46 -13.72 -3.35
N THR A 718 -38.42 -14.14 -4.08
CA THR A 718 -38.46 -14.32 -5.53
C THR A 718 -39.39 -15.46 -5.94
N LEU A 719 -39.34 -16.60 -5.23
CA LEU A 719 -40.27 -17.72 -5.41
C LEU A 719 -41.71 -17.29 -5.10
N THR A 720 -41.92 -16.51 -4.03
CA THR A 720 -43.24 -15.99 -3.68
C THR A 720 -43.78 -15.03 -4.76
N LYS A 721 -42.94 -14.16 -5.32
CA LYS A 721 -43.31 -13.27 -6.44
C LYS A 721 -43.62 -14.07 -7.71
N ASN A 722 -42.81 -15.07 -8.06
CA ASN A 722 -43.10 -15.96 -9.20
C ASN A 722 -44.40 -16.74 -9.02
N MET A 723 -44.73 -17.20 -7.80
CA MET A 723 -46.00 -17.87 -7.50
C MET A 723 -47.21 -16.93 -7.68
N HIS A 724 -47.07 -15.64 -7.32
CA HIS A 724 -48.10 -14.64 -7.59
C HIS A 724 -48.23 -14.36 -9.08
N LEU A 725 -47.12 -14.10 -9.78
CA LEU A 725 -47.10 -13.88 -11.24
C LEU A 725 -47.68 -15.06 -12.02
N GLN A 726 -47.38 -16.30 -11.62
CA GLN A 726 -47.98 -17.49 -12.23
C GLN A 726 -49.50 -17.53 -12.00
N LYS A 727 -49.97 -17.22 -10.78
CA LYS A 727 -51.40 -17.14 -10.46
C LYS A 727 -52.11 -16.00 -11.21
N ASP A 728 -51.44 -14.87 -11.43
CA ASP A 728 -51.95 -13.76 -12.22
C ASP A 728 -52.02 -14.13 -13.72
N ILE A 729 -51.01 -14.82 -14.25
CA ILE A 729 -51.01 -15.40 -15.60
C ILE A 729 -52.13 -16.45 -15.77
N GLU A 730 -52.33 -17.33 -14.79
CA GLU A 730 -53.45 -18.28 -14.78
C GLU A 730 -54.80 -17.56 -14.72
N THR A 731 -54.92 -16.48 -13.94
CA THR A 731 -56.15 -15.68 -13.84
C THR A 731 -56.44 -14.97 -15.17
N LEU A 732 -55.43 -14.34 -15.78
CA LEU A 732 -55.53 -13.70 -17.10
C LEU A 732 -55.82 -14.72 -18.21
N SER A 733 -55.21 -15.91 -18.17
CA SER A 733 -55.46 -17.00 -19.13
C SER A 733 -56.89 -17.55 -19.01
N ASN A 734 -57.40 -17.68 -17.79
CA ASN A 734 -58.80 -18.02 -17.53
C ASN A 734 -59.76 -16.92 -18.01
N GLU A 735 -59.42 -15.65 -17.81
CA GLU A 735 -60.24 -14.52 -18.27
C GLU A 735 -60.22 -14.37 -19.79
N VAL A 736 -59.07 -14.50 -20.45
CA VAL A 736 -58.96 -14.60 -21.91
C VAL A 736 -59.75 -15.79 -22.44
N SER A 737 -59.72 -16.93 -21.74
CA SER A 737 -60.55 -18.10 -22.08
C SER A 737 -62.05 -17.84 -21.88
N ARG A 738 -62.44 -17.03 -20.89
CA ARG A 738 -63.83 -16.61 -20.64
C ARG A 738 -64.32 -15.64 -21.71
N LEU A 739 -63.52 -14.63 -22.02
CA LEU A 739 -63.78 -13.63 -23.06
C LEU A 739 -63.80 -14.25 -24.46
N SER A 740 -62.90 -15.20 -24.74
CA SER A 740 -62.91 -15.98 -25.99
C SER A 740 -64.17 -16.83 -26.12
N LYS A 741 -64.58 -17.55 -25.07
CA LYS A 741 -65.87 -18.28 -25.06
C LYS A 741 -67.08 -17.36 -25.23
N LEU A 742 -67.05 -16.16 -24.63
CA LEU A 742 -68.09 -15.15 -24.81
C LEU A 742 -68.12 -14.62 -26.25
N ALA A 743 -66.97 -14.29 -26.84
CA ALA A 743 -66.86 -13.84 -28.22
C ALA A 743 -67.34 -14.91 -29.23
N VAL A 744 -67.04 -16.19 -28.99
CA VAL A 744 -67.55 -17.32 -29.80
C VAL A 744 -69.05 -17.57 -29.57
N SER A 745 -69.63 -17.11 -28.45
CA SER A 745 -71.08 -17.18 -28.18
C SER A 745 -71.87 -15.98 -28.73
N SER A 746 -71.20 -14.90 -29.14
CA SER A 746 -71.84 -13.79 -29.86
C SER A 746 -72.05 -14.16 -31.34
N PRO A 747 -73.29 -14.11 -31.87
CA PRO A 747 -73.52 -14.34 -33.29
C PRO A 747 -72.82 -13.30 -34.16
N ASN A 748 -72.29 -13.78 -35.28
CA ASN A 748 -71.54 -13.01 -36.27
C ASN A 748 -72.40 -11.89 -36.89
N GLU A 749 -72.03 -10.62 -36.69
CA GLU A 749 -72.40 -9.52 -37.59
C GLU A 749 -71.18 -8.66 -37.93
N ASN A 750 -71.00 -8.40 -39.23
CA ASN A 750 -70.20 -7.30 -39.79
C ASN A 750 -68.70 -7.24 -39.42
N GLY A 751 -67.91 -8.15 -40.00
CA GLY A 751 -66.45 -8.01 -40.02
C GLY A 751 -65.93 -7.07 -41.12
N VAL A 752 -64.76 -6.47 -40.89
CA VAL A 752 -63.90 -5.85 -41.91
C VAL A 752 -62.47 -6.33 -41.69
N GLN A 753 -61.73 -6.56 -42.77
CA GLN A 753 -60.34 -7.01 -42.74
C GLN A 753 -59.39 -5.87 -42.33
N SER A 754 -58.36 -6.19 -41.53
CA SER A 754 -57.12 -5.41 -41.56
C SER A 754 -55.92 -6.32 -41.33
N THR A 755 -54.99 -6.26 -42.29
CA THR A 755 -53.78 -7.08 -42.44
C THR A 755 -52.83 -6.98 -41.27
N VAL A 756 -52.28 -8.14 -40.85
CA VAL A 756 -51.08 -8.20 -40.01
C VAL A 756 -49.86 -7.74 -40.81
N LEU A 757 -49.09 -6.79 -40.28
CA LEU A 757 -47.70 -6.57 -40.66
C LEU A 757 -46.80 -7.24 -39.61
N LEU A 758 -45.95 -8.15 -40.08
CA LEU A 758 -44.90 -8.80 -39.31
C LEU A 758 -43.56 -8.35 -39.92
N ASP A 759 -42.85 -7.47 -39.21
CA ASP A 759 -41.43 -7.19 -39.45
C ASP A 759 -40.62 -7.71 -38.27
N ASN A 760 -39.46 -8.32 -38.56
CA ASN A 760 -38.59 -8.93 -37.57
C ASN A 760 -37.37 -8.04 -37.28
N VAL A 761 -37.17 -7.66 -36.02
CA VAL A 761 -35.87 -7.63 -35.32
C VAL A 761 -36.11 -8.06 -33.88
#